data_AF-A0A9N9CCD3-F1
#
_entry.id   AF-A0A9N9CCD3-F1
#
_cell.length_a   1.000
_cell.length_b   1.000
_cell.length_c   1.000
_cell.angle_alpha   90.00
_cell.angle_beta   90.00
_cell.angle_gamma   90.00
#
_symmetry.space_group_name_H-M   'P 1'
#
loop_
_entity.id
_entity.type
_entity.pdbx_description
1 polymer ?
#
loop_
_entity_poly.entity_id
_entity_poly.type
_entity_poly.pdbx_seq_one_letter_code
_entity_poly.pdbx_strand_id
1 'polypeptide(L)'
;SHLPTVRSAIGVGLSRSMGIGVPRRLHSILFLLRGLSLVPASYSFISFIYAANQIPSRKAGNVFELSTGLDYWLGAMWCLLAGLWSYWLADGLMRRWLFYYEVTSAIIRLISLQAINWVVTAFVISHYGYDEPVWTWVICSVVLAISNVIQWLFTSTTKHFKPGDPEASKITWRDILRCIVLPLAIASFITMMCLLDQQSKFRHRTNISPDNYKLNTNLSLSEIRIDAEIKVIMIVISSWTEKSYFKRQQFRDTSIKLIPQNFVNVSIAYRFILGIQPSAKAQQIMGSKILAESEQYGDIVMVPSSDLYDDLSHKIYKSFEWANKLNFDYLIKTDDDIFVRMDTVIRELDELGPGERYYWKGLGYWNIPPIQSSANKNSEYGYPLPIFPPFTAGALYILSRDIISLVVTDTPRIFTKNEDQNLGIWLFPYNIKPIHDKRIQQADVCEDDMIAKHFSDSYDPDLSMIDMYENVINNRRLCEGFRQRFCALCYPCAGRDNHWKDWNFDCDNVKGITLLHQTNFLVINQKDSSLVFDEPVSAIMGSKEDEWIIPDVLSQHSSVYSQTNQWYLLHWMIWTTDPSTFQERHYKTIELVWAHTPNAIIFVVTNTLPNQFFDEYRKHGYQIHVINFDQELILKRQWFLGINSKNWILDWKKWEKAQYFPYYLADYMRSVLLYKYGGMYMDMDALWIRVPPDNDMEFIGSDFSSVSADLEWTLDTNGTYLPNGVMRFRKGWAMFREFIENTLSESFPTSCFNCLGPRGITKYVKKNQKLLEENGLKILPNRILYPRDYIQIVDLLKSDPIASQELQKIEKESWSIHLYGKSTNSKLIEEGSVVDLLIKKFSLDIPHSPAPLVKDGKPDYKSKPSLSFNLEGPKKYQFVSTAATEKFTQYSGSLNGQFQGLNIIFIRGGPYKINQATINASAQNGKISFNLHSGALSEISMTINQPTKMDINNLLNSLVYRPNEHTQKEGGKDTINLKVTCDDYSATLNIDVTIPGSEDLGK
;
A
#
# COMPACT_ATOMS: atom_id res chain seq x y z
N SER A 1 -0.51 49.84 -11.75
CA SER A 1 0.15 51.00 -11.11
C SER A 1 -0.08 50.92 -9.60
N HIS A 2 0.96 51.15 -8.81
CA HIS A 2 1.02 51.11 -7.33
C HIS A 2 1.03 49.75 -6.62
N LEU A 3 2.20 49.13 -6.62
CA LEU A 3 2.72 48.35 -5.48
C LEU A 3 4.21 48.71 -5.37
N PRO A 4 4.67 49.46 -4.36
CA PRO A 4 6.09 49.66 -4.17
C PRO A 4 6.68 48.34 -3.68
N THR A 5 7.49 47.75 -4.52
CA THR A 5 8.27 46.55 -4.25
C THR A 5 9.13 46.72 -3.00
N VAL A 6 9.03 45.75 -2.10
CA VAL A 6 9.87 45.47 -0.91
C VAL A 6 11.38 45.40 -1.22
N ARG A 7 11.79 45.52 -2.50
CA ARG A 7 13.18 45.61 -2.94
C ARG A 7 13.92 46.91 -2.58
N SER A 8 13.25 47.99 -2.12
CA SER A 8 13.96 49.23 -1.75
C SER A 8 14.40 49.34 -0.29
N ALA A 9 13.97 48.42 0.59
CA ALA A 9 14.26 48.51 2.03
C ALA A 9 15.50 47.71 2.48
N ILE A 10 15.87 46.63 1.77
CA ILE A 10 16.98 45.76 2.19
C ILE A 10 18.22 45.91 1.28
N GLY A 11 18.07 46.34 0.03
CA GLY A 11 19.17 46.44 -0.95
C GLY A 11 19.78 47.83 -1.20
N VAL A 12 19.16 48.91 -0.70
CA VAL A 12 19.58 50.30 -1.04
C VAL A 12 20.03 51.12 0.19
N GLY A 13 19.92 50.55 1.39
CA GLY A 13 20.28 51.23 2.65
C GLY A 13 21.77 51.25 3.01
N LEU A 14 22.61 50.45 2.35
CA LEU A 14 24.03 50.31 2.71
C LEU A 14 24.94 51.39 2.08
N SER A 15 24.53 52.07 1.01
CA SER A 15 25.41 53.04 0.31
C SER A 15 24.97 54.51 0.39
N ARG A 16 23.74 54.81 0.85
CA ARG A 16 23.23 56.20 0.89
C ARG A 16 23.19 56.85 2.28
N SER A 17 23.47 56.15 3.38
CA SER A 17 23.30 56.68 4.75
C SER A 17 24.56 57.28 5.39
N MET A 18 25.67 57.40 4.65
CA MET A 18 26.96 57.88 5.18
C MET A 18 27.55 59.03 4.35
N GLY A 19 26.69 59.77 3.66
CA GLY A 19 27.04 61.04 3.06
C GLY A 19 26.55 62.17 3.93
N ILE A 20 27.37 62.62 4.87
CA ILE A 20 27.55 64.00 5.38
C ILE A 20 28.48 63.88 6.60
N GLY A 21 29.73 64.34 6.47
CA GLY A 21 30.63 64.62 7.60
C GLY A 21 31.38 63.45 8.28
N VAL A 22 31.18 62.19 7.91
CA VAL A 22 31.82 61.04 8.57
C VAL A 22 33.06 60.53 7.79
N PRO A 23 34.23 60.35 8.43
CA PRO A 23 35.39 59.73 7.79
C PRO A 23 35.12 58.26 7.39
N ARG A 24 35.49 57.86 6.16
CA ARG A 24 35.28 56.50 5.64
C ARG A 24 35.77 55.37 6.56
N ARG A 25 36.84 55.61 7.32
CA ARG A 25 37.39 54.65 8.31
C ARG A 25 36.43 54.31 9.47
N LEU A 26 35.47 55.18 9.77
CA LEU A 26 34.51 55.01 10.87
C LEU A 26 33.19 54.40 10.41
N HIS A 27 33.00 54.19 9.11
CA HIS A 27 31.76 53.62 8.55
C HIS A 27 31.51 52.18 9.01
N SER A 28 32.54 51.34 8.97
CA SER A 28 32.48 49.96 9.46
C SER A 28 32.18 49.90 10.97
N ILE A 29 32.79 50.80 11.75
CA ILE A 29 32.60 50.88 13.20
C ILE A 29 31.14 51.24 13.54
N LEU A 30 30.58 52.27 12.91
CA LEU A 30 29.18 52.67 13.12
C LEU A 30 28.20 51.58 12.68
N PHE A 31 28.50 50.87 11.60
CA PHE A 31 27.69 49.75 11.14
C PHE A 31 27.67 48.60 12.17
N LEU A 32 28.84 48.22 12.68
CA LEU A 32 28.97 47.16 13.70
C LEU A 32 28.30 47.58 15.02
N LEU A 33 28.54 48.80 15.49
CA LEU A 33 27.94 49.32 16.73
C LEU A 33 26.41 49.41 16.65
N ARG A 34 25.86 49.73 15.48
CA ARG A 34 24.41 49.67 15.23
C ARG A 34 23.91 48.21 15.23
N GLY A 35 24.67 47.29 14.65
CA GLY A 35 24.34 45.85 14.62
C GLY A 35 24.23 45.21 16.01
N LEU A 36 24.93 45.74 17.02
CA LEU A 36 24.83 45.27 18.41
C LEU A 36 23.41 45.35 18.99
N SER A 37 22.54 46.20 18.44
CA SER A 37 21.13 46.30 18.84
C SER A 37 20.30 45.03 18.59
N LEU A 38 20.77 44.13 17.71
CA LEU A 38 20.10 42.87 17.37
C LEU A 38 20.49 41.70 18.28
N VAL A 39 21.60 41.80 19.01
CA VAL A 39 22.21 40.67 19.73
C VAL A 39 21.25 40.01 20.74
N PRO A 40 20.55 40.75 21.63
CA PRO A 40 19.65 40.13 22.61
C PRO A 40 18.47 39.38 21.97
N ALA A 41 17.92 39.95 20.89
CA ALA A 41 16.79 39.38 20.16
C ALA A 41 17.20 38.13 19.37
N SER A 42 18.36 38.16 18.70
CA SER A 42 18.88 37.02 17.95
C SER A 42 19.24 35.83 18.85
N TYR A 43 19.83 36.08 20.02
CA TYR A 43 20.15 35.03 20.99
C TYR A 43 18.87 34.32 21.48
N SER A 44 17.87 35.11 21.88
CA SER A 44 16.62 34.56 22.41
C SER A 44 15.77 33.88 21.33
N PHE A 45 15.79 34.38 20.10
CA PHE A 45 15.16 33.72 18.95
C PHE A 45 15.70 32.30 18.74
N ILE A 46 17.03 32.14 18.69
CA ILE A 46 17.66 30.82 18.51
C ILE A 46 17.32 29.90 19.69
N SER A 47 17.39 30.42 20.91
CA SER A 47 17.06 29.66 22.12
C SER A 47 15.62 29.14 22.11
N PHE A 48 14.65 29.97 21.69
CA PHE A 48 13.25 29.60 21.64
C PHE A 48 12.92 28.63 20.50
N ILE A 49 13.55 28.76 19.33
CA ILE A 49 13.39 27.79 18.25
C ILE A 49 13.92 26.41 18.68
N TYR A 50 15.05 26.38 19.40
CA TYR A 50 15.58 25.14 19.95
C TYR A 50 14.64 24.54 21.00
N ALA A 51 14.16 25.35 21.95
CA ALA A 51 13.24 24.92 22.99
C ALA A 51 11.90 24.40 22.43
N ALA A 52 11.35 25.06 21.40
CA ALA A 52 10.09 24.68 20.79
C ALA A 52 10.11 23.29 20.12
N ASN A 53 11.28 22.85 19.63
CA ASN A 53 11.46 21.55 18.95
C ASN A 53 11.82 20.41 19.91
N GLN A 54 12.18 20.71 21.17
CA GLN A 54 12.67 19.74 22.15
C GLN A 54 11.60 19.29 23.17
N ILE A 55 10.41 19.92 23.18
CA ILE A 55 9.37 19.61 24.18
C ILE A 55 8.48 18.46 23.67
N PRO A 56 8.51 17.26 24.29
CA PRO A 56 7.65 16.15 23.90
C PRO A 56 6.17 16.42 24.24
N SER A 57 5.27 15.86 23.42
CA SER A 57 3.82 15.84 23.64
C SER A 57 3.47 15.26 25.01
N ARG A 58 3.10 16.11 25.99
CA ARG A 58 2.92 15.69 27.39
C ARG A 58 1.74 14.71 27.55
N LYS A 59 1.95 13.65 28.36
CA LYS A 59 0.87 12.84 28.93
C LYS A 59 0.13 13.64 30.01
N ALA A 60 -1.19 13.46 30.07
CA ALA A 60 -2.06 14.12 31.05
C ALA A 60 -1.60 13.79 32.48
N GLY A 61 -1.10 14.78 33.23
CA GLY A 61 -0.68 14.57 34.61
C GLY A 61 -0.06 15.79 35.31
N ASN A 62 0.84 16.53 34.64
CA ASN A 62 1.54 17.67 35.25
C ASN A 62 1.13 18.98 34.58
N VAL A 63 0.13 19.67 35.13
CA VAL A 63 -0.58 20.77 34.44
C VAL A 63 -0.14 22.18 34.87
N PHE A 64 0.65 22.39 35.92
CA PHE A 64 0.72 23.73 36.53
C PHE A 64 2.05 24.49 36.54
N GLU A 65 3.16 24.04 35.94
CA GLU A 65 4.43 24.79 36.16
C GLU A 65 5.34 25.08 34.95
N LEU A 66 5.04 24.68 33.70
CA LEU A 66 5.96 24.95 32.58
C LEU A 66 5.28 25.30 31.26
N SER A 67 5.82 26.32 30.56
CA SER A 67 5.48 26.79 29.22
C SER A 67 5.40 25.67 28.17
N THR A 68 4.53 25.86 27.18
CA THR A 68 4.27 24.92 26.09
C THR A 68 5.13 25.24 24.85
N GLY A 69 5.25 24.29 23.91
CA GLY A 69 5.94 24.54 22.64
C GLY A 69 5.36 25.73 21.86
N LEU A 70 4.06 25.98 21.98
CA LEU A 70 3.40 27.13 21.34
C LEU A 70 3.85 28.47 21.96
N ASP A 71 4.10 28.51 23.27
CA ASP A 71 4.58 29.71 23.96
C ASP A 71 5.97 30.13 23.46
N TYR A 72 6.86 29.18 23.17
CA TYR A 72 8.19 29.45 22.60
C TYR A 72 8.12 29.90 21.13
N TRP A 73 7.21 29.34 20.32
CA TRP A 73 6.98 29.81 18.95
C TRP A 73 6.47 31.25 18.91
N LEU A 74 5.53 31.59 19.79
CA LEU A 74 5.05 32.97 19.94
C LEU A 74 6.16 33.90 20.46
N GLY A 75 6.96 33.46 21.43
CA GLY A 75 8.12 34.22 21.91
C GLY A 75 9.13 34.53 20.79
N ALA A 76 9.43 33.57 19.92
CA ALA A 76 10.32 33.76 18.78
C ALA A 76 9.80 34.83 17.79
N MET A 77 8.49 34.86 17.53
CA MET A 77 7.87 35.92 16.72
C MET A 77 8.08 37.31 17.34
N TRP A 78 7.87 37.44 18.66
CA TRP A 78 8.09 38.71 19.37
C TRP A 78 9.57 39.12 19.42
N CYS A 79 10.52 38.18 19.45
CA CYS A 79 11.95 38.48 19.32
C CYS A 79 12.28 39.15 17.98
N LEU A 80 11.69 38.67 16.86
CA LEU A 80 11.93 39.27 15.55
C LEU A 80 11.44 40.72 15.48
N LEU A 81 10.28 40.99 16.07
CA LEU A 81 9.70 42.33 16.12
C LEU A 81 10.52 43.29 16.99
N ALA A 82 10.93 42.83 18.18
CA ALA A 82 11.82 43.57 19.07
C ALA A 82 13.18 43.87 18.42
N GLY A 83 13.78 42.88 17.72
CA GLY A 83 15.04 43.07 17.01
C GLY A 83 14.93 44.15 15.93
N LEU A 84 13.86 44.11 15.13
CA LEU A 84 13.62 45.10 14.08
C LEU A 84 13.48 46.53 14.65
N TRP A 85 12.66 46.69 15.70
CA TRP A 85 12.44 48.01 16.30
C TRP A 85 13.64 48.53 17.11
N SER A 86 14.40 47.63 17.74
CA SER A 86 15.68 47.95 18.38
C SER A 86 16.69 48.51 17.36
N TYR A 87 16.77 47.87 16.19
CA TYR A 87 17.64 48.31 15.10
C TYR A 87 17.21 49.66 14.52
N TRP A 88 15.90 49.88 14.30
CA TRP A 88 15.38 51.16 13.81
C TRP A 88 15.62 52.32 14.78
N LEU A 89 15.45 52.07 16.09
CA LEU A 89 15.73 53.05 17.13
C LEU A 89 17.21 53.46 17.12
N ALA A 90 18.11 52.47 17.06
CA ALA A 90 19.54 52.69 16.97
C ALA A 90 19.93 53.45 15.69
N ASP A 91 19.37 53.08 14.54
CA ASP A 91 19.68 53.73 13.26
C ASP A 91 19.23 55.20 13.25
N GLY A 92 18.01 55.49 13.66
CA GLY A 92 17.49 56.84 13.57
C GLY A 92 18.04 57.80 14.63
N LEU A 93 18.37 57.32 15.84
CA LEU A 93 19.08 58.14 16.84
C LEU A 93 20.53 58.40 16.42
N MET A 94 21.22 57.39 15.87
CA MET A 94 22.57 57.55 15.32
C MET A 94 22.60 58.63 14.23
N ARG A 95 21.68 58.59 13.26
CA ARG A 95 21.57 59.60 12.20
C ARG A 95 21.37 61.01 12.77
N ARG A 96 20.53 61.14 13.80
CA ARG A 96 20.32 62.42 14.49
C ARG A 96 21.58 62.90 15.20
N TRP A 97 22.30 62.04 15.92
CA TRP A 97 23.51 62.45 16.62
C TRP A 97 24.64 62.83 15.69
N LEU A 98 24.80 62.13 14.57
CA LEU A 98 25.79 62.47 13.54
C LEU A 98 25.52 63.82 12.88
N PHE A 99 24.28 64.32 12.94
CA PHE A 99 23.91 65.63 12.43
C PHE A 99 24.25 66.77 13.42
N TYR A 100 24.08 66.55 14.73
CA TYR A 100 24.23 67.60 15.76
C TYR A 100 25.56 67.57 16.51
N TYR A 101 26.26 66.44 16.53
CA TYR A 101 27.46 66.23 17.34
C TYR A 101 28.60 65.71 16.49
N GLU A 102 29.83 65.89 16.98
CA GLU A 102 31.01 65.24 16.38
C GLU A 102 30.86 63.71 16.42
N VAL A 103 31.49 63.04 15.44
CA VAL A 103 31.37 61.59 15.25
C VAL A 103 31.77 60.79 16.50
N THR A 104 32.79 61.26 17.24
CA THR A 104 33.23 60.65 18.51
C THR A 104 32.14 60.71 19.58
N SER A 105 31.46 61.84 19.72
CA SER A 105 30.34 62.03 20.66
C SER A 105 29.11 61.21 20.26
N ALA A 106 28.85 61.06 18.96
CA ALA A 106 27.77 60.21 18.45
C ALA A 106 28.05 58.71 18.70
N ILE A 107 29.32 58.27 18.57
CA ILE A 107 29.74 56.89 18.88
C ILE A 107 29.53 56.57 20.37
N ILE A 108 29.94 57.47 21.28
CA ILE A 108 29.76 57.26 22.73
C ILE A 108 28.27 57.08 23.06
N ARG A 109 27.40 57.94 22.52
CA ARG A 109 25.94 57.85 22.73
C ARG A 109 25.35 56.58 22.14
N LEU A 110 25.84 56.11 21.00
CA LEU A 110 25.41 54.85 20.41
C LEU A 110 25.82 53.65 21.28
N ILE A 111 27.03 53.64 21.82
CA ILE A 111 27.48 52.61 22.78
C ILE A 111 26.62 52.65 24.04
N SER A 112 26.38 53.84 24.61
CA SER A 112 25.51 54.00 25.78
C SER A 112 24.08 53.51 25.52
N LEU A 113 23.54 53.75 24.32
CA LEU A 113 22.21 53.25 23.93
C LEU A 113 22.17 51.72 23.90
N GLN A 114 23.21 51.07 23.34
CA GLN A 114 23.27 49.60 23.34
C GLN A 114 23.37 49.04 24.76
N ALA A 115 24.21 49.64 25.61
CA ALA A 115 24.32 49.24 27.00
C ALA A 115 22.99 49.33 27.74
N ILE A 116 22.26 50.45 27.58
CA ILE A 116 20.93 50.63 28.19
C ILE A 116 19.96 49.57 27.66
N ASN A 117 19.90 49.37 26.34
CA ASN A 117 18.99 48.42 25.73
C ASN A 117 19.25 46.97 26.18
N TRP A 118 20.52 46.58 26.30
CA TRP A 118 20.91 45.26 26.79
C TRP A 118 20.58 45.08 28.27
N VAL A 119 20.83 46.09 29.11
CA VAL A 119 20.49 46.06 30.54
C VAL A 119 18.98 45.96 30.75
N VAL A 120 18.19 46.75 30.01
CA VAL A 120 16.72 46.69 30.10
C VAL A 120 16.21 45.32 29.64
N THR A 121 16.74 44.80 28.53
CA THR A 121 16.35 43.47 28.03
C THR A 121 16.72 42.37 29.03
N ALA A 122 17.92 42.41 29.59
CA ALA A 122 18.37 41.45 30.61
C ALA A 122 17.54 41.54 31.90
N PHE A 123 17.19 42.76 32.33
CA PHE A 123 16.31 42.98 33.48
C PHE A 123 14.94 42.34 33.28
N VAL A 124 14.31 42.57 32.12
CA VAL A 124 13.00 41.97 31.79
C VAL A 124 13.10 40.44 31.74
N ILE A 125 14.13 39.88 31.09
CA ILE A 125 14.36 38.42 31.07
C ILE A 125 14.55 37.86 32.48
N SER A 126 15.30 38.54 33.35
CA SER A 126 15.54 38.10 34.73
C SER A 126 14.30 38.14 35.62
N HIS A 127 13.33 39.02 35.30
CA HIS A 127 12.13 39.22 36.12
C HIS A 127 11.05 38.19 35.84
N TYR A 128 10.82 37.86 34.57
CA TYR A 128 9.79 36.90 34.15
C TYR A 128 10.34 35.46 34.01
N GLY A 129 11.67 35.30 33.99
CA GLY A 129 12.31 34.00 33.86
C GLY A 129 12.32 33.46 32.42
N TYR A 130 13.15 32.45 32.18
CA TYR A 130 13.28 31.82 30.85
C TYR A 130 12.00 31.09 30.41
N ASP A 131 11.18 30.69 31.38
CA ASP A 131 9.97 29.91 31.16
C ASP A 131 8.74 30.77 30.83
N GLU A 132 8.87 32.09 30.69
CA GLU A 132 7.79 32.98 30.20
C GLU A 132 8.21 33.77 28.94
N PRO A 133 8.38 33.09 27.79
CA PRO A 133 8.95 33.69 26.58
C PRO A 133 8.06 34.78 25.96
N VAL A 134 6.73 34.65 26.09
CA VAL A 134 5.76 35.60 25.51
C VAL A 134 5.77 36.93 26.26
N TRP A 135 5.58 36.92 27.59
CA TRP A 135 5.54 38.14 28.41
C TRP A 135 6.82 38.98 28.29
N THR A 136 7.96 38.30 28.41
CA THR A 136 9.29 38.90 28.31
C THR A 136 9.44 39.72 27.03
N TRP A 137 9.12 39.14 25.88
CA TRP A 137 9.37 39.79 24.58
C TRP A 137 8.25 40.71 24.11
N VAL A 138 7.03 40.55 24.62
CA VAL A 138 5.96 41.56 24.48
C VAL A 138 6.36 42.86 25.16
N ILE A 139 6.85 42.80 26.41
CA ILE A 139 7.24 44.01 27.17
C ILE A 139 8.40 44.73 26.48
N CYS A 140 9.45 43.99 26.08
CA CYS A 140 10.55 44.56 25.31
C CYS A 140 10.07 45.23 24.02
N SER A 141 9.15 44.59 23.29
CA SER A 141 8.58 45.13 22.04
C SER A 141 7.76 46.39 22.28
N VAL A 142 6.94 46.45 23.34
CA VAL A 142 6.14 47.63 23.67
C VAL A 142 7.02 48.82 24.06
N VAL A 143 8.06 48.60 24.88
CA VAL A 143 9.01 49.65 25.26
C VAL A 143 9.74 50.20 24.03
N LEU A 144 10.16 49.32 23.12
CA LEU A 144 10.80 49.71 21.87
C LEU A 144 9.83 50.42 20.91
N ALA A 145 8.58 49.99 20.82
CA ALA A 145 7.54 50.63 20.03
C ALA A 145 7.31 52.08 20.50
N ILE A 146 7.12 52.28 21.81
CA ILE A 146 6.96 53.61 22.42
C ILE A 146 8.22 54.46 22.16
N SER A 147 9.40 53.89 22.34
CA SER A 147 10.67 54.60 22.11
C SER A 147 10.83 55.05 20.65
N ASN A 148 10.45 54.21 19.68
CA ASN A 148 10.46 54.56 18.25
C ASN A 148 9.40 55.63 17.91
N VAL A 149 8.20 55.54 18.48
CA VAL A 149 7.16 56.57 18.30
C VAL A 149 7.64 57.92 18.84
N ILE A 150 8.16 57.95 20.06
CA ILE A 150 8.75 59.14 20.67
C ILE A 150 9.84 59.71 19.77
N GLN A 151 10.78 58.86 19.36
CA GLN A 151 11.87 59.26 18.48
C GLN A 151 11.35 59.90 17.19
N TRP A 152 10.37 59.28 16.52
CA TRP A 152 9.81 59.75 15.24
C TRP A 152 8.99 61.04 15.38
N LEU A 153 8.29 61.21 16.49
CA LEU A 153 7.60 62.46 16.81
C LEU A 153 8.59 63.61 16.99
N PHE A 154 9.69 63.40 17.73
CA PHE A 154 10.70 64.42 17.97
C PHE A 154 11.64 64.68 16.77
N THR A 155 11.86 63.72 15.87
CA THR A 155 12.58 63.96 14.61
C THR A 155 11.74 64.71 13.57
N SER A 156 10.41 64.64 13.64
CA SER A 156 9.53 65.43 12.75
C SER A 156 9.54 66.94 13.05
N THR A 157 9.97 67.34 14.25
CA THR A 157 9.98 68.74 14.72
C THR A 157 11.28 69.51 14.45
N THR A 158 12.35 68.88 13.96
CA THR A 158 13.61 69.58 13.66
C THR A 158 13.54 70.32 12.32
N LYS A 159 12.98 71.54 12.33
CA LYS A 159 13.27 72.55 11.31
C LYS A 159 14.74 72.96 11.51
N HIS A 160 15.68 72.55 10.66
CA HIS A 160 16.92 73.27 10.33
C HIS A 160 17.66 72.51 9.21
N PHE A 161 17.25 72.77 7.96
CA PHE A 161 17.99 72.34 6.76
C PHE A 161 19.07 73.39 6.44
N LYS A 162 20.27 72.96 6.04
CA LYS A 162 21.23 73.85 5.37
C LYS A 162 20.72 74.13 3.94
N PRO A 163 21.00 75.32 3.36
CA PRO A 163 20.51 75.64 2.01
C PRO A 163 21.15 74.69 0.99
N GLY A 164 20.36 73.81 0.36
CA GLY A 164 20.80 72.91 -0.71
C GLY A 164 20.42 71.43 -0.58
N ASP A 165 19.92 70.96 0.58
CA ASP A 165 19.50 69.56 0.74
C ASP A 165 18.05 69.32 0.28
N PRO A 166 17.73 68.17 -0.37
CA PRO A 166 16.37 67.82 -0.75
C PRO A 166 15.49 67.67 0.50
N GLU A 167 14.28 68.24 0.47
CA GLU A 167 13.31 68.16 1.57
C GLU A 167 13.16 66.71 2.05
N ALA A 168 13.59 66.42 3.28
CA ALA A 168 13.36 65.11 3.87
C ALA A 168 11.85 64.93 4.05
N SER A 169 11.31 63.84 3.50
CA SER A 169 9.89 63.48 3.60
C SER A 169 9.42 63.56 5.05
N LYS A 170 8.43 64.41 5.34
CA LYS A 170 7.77 64.43 6.65
C LYS A 170 7.23 63.03 6.92
N ILE A 171 7.76 62.36 7.94
CA ILE A 171 7.22 61.09 8.43
C ILE A 171 5.75 61.35 8.76
N THR A 172 4.86 60.69 8.04
CA THR A 172 3.42 60.92 8.16
C THR A 172 2.87 60.00 9.26
N TRP A 173 1.76 60.38 9.91
CA TRP A 173 1.03 59.48 10.82
C TRP A 173 0.77 58.08 10.21
N ARG A 174 0.64 58.02 8.88
CA ARG A 174 0.50 56.79 8.09
C ARG A 174 1.71 55.85 8.21
N ASP A 175 2.92 56.38 8.40
CA ASP A 175 4.14 55.58 8.51
C ASP A 175 4.28 54.99 9.92
N ILE A 176 3.91 55.76 10.97
CA ILE A 176 3.81 55.25 12.35
C ILE A 176 2.78 54.12 12.42
N LEU A 177 1.61 54.32 11.80
CA LEU A 177 0.54 53.33 11.75
C LEU A 177 1.01 52.03 11.08
N ARG A 178 1.70 52.12 9.93
CA ARG A 178 2.12 50.94 9.15
C ARG A 178 3.31 50.20 9.75
N CYS A 179 4.28 50.91 10.33
CA CYS A 179 5.54 50.31 10.75
C CYS A 179 5.59 49.90 12.23
N ILE A 180 4.74 50.49 13.08
CA ILE A 180 4.74 50.24 14.52
C ILE A 180 3.37 49.71 14.98
N VAL A 181 2.29 50.46 14.74
CA VAL A 181 0.97 50.11 15.30
C VAL A 181 0.39 48.84 14.67
N LEU A 182 0.45 48.69 13.35
CA LEU A 182 -0.12 47.55 12.64
C LEU A 182 0.63 46.23 12.95
N PRO A 183 1.98 46.15 12.92
CA PRO A 183 2.70 44.94 13.32
C PRO A 183 2.46 44.57 14.79
N LEU A 184 2.38 45.56 15.68
CA LEU A 184 2.03 45.33 17.09
C LEU A 184 0.65 44.69 17.22
N ALA A 185 -0.36 45.26 16.54
CA ALA A 185 -1.73 44.76 16.58
C ALA A 185 -1.87 43.34 15.98
N ILE A 186 -1.17 43.06 14.88
CA ILE A 186 -1.16 41.72 14.26
C ILE A 186 -0.52 40.70 15.19
N ALA A 187 0.66 41.00 15.75
CA ALA A 187 1.35 40.11 16.68
C ALA A 187 0.50 39.85 17.94
N SER A 188 -0.11 40.89 18.51
CA SER A 188 -1.03 40.76 19.65
C SER A 188 -2.28 39.95 19.32
N PHE A 189 -2.88 40.12 18.14
CA PHE A 189 -4.06 39.36 17.72
C PHE A 189 -3.73 37.87 17.54
N ILE A 190 -2.60 37.55 16.89
CA ILE A 190 -2.12 36.18 16.72
C ILE A 190 -1.85 35.54 18.09
N THR A 191 -1.13 36.24 18.98
CA THR A 191 -0.88 35.77 20.34
C THR A 191 -2.18 35.53 21.11
N MET A 192 -3.16 36.44 21.02
CA MET A 192 -4.46 36.28 21.67
C MET A 192 -5.23 35.06 21.15
N MET A 193 -5.32 34.88 19.82
CA MET A 193 -6.03 33.73 19.24
C MET A 193 -5.39 32.40 19.64
N CYS A 194 -4.06 32.31 19.59
CA CYS A 194 -3.35 31.09 19.97
C CYS A 194 -3.47 30.79 21.47
N LEU A 195 -3.38 31.80 22.34
CA LEU A 195 -3.56 31.62 23.79
C LEU A 195 -5.01 31.29 24.15
N LEU A 196 -6.01 31.82 23.44
CA LEU A 196 -7.42 31.46 23.63
C LEU A 196 -7.70 30.02 23.19
N ASP A 197 -7.12 29.56 22.08
CA ASP A 197 -7.21 28.16 21.64
C ASP A 197 -6.52 27.21 22.65
N GLN A 198 -5.34 27.58 23.12
CA GLN A 198 -4.63 26.85 24.17
C GLN A 198 -5.45 26.80 25.46
N GLN A 199 -6.01 27.92 25.92
CA GLN A 199 -6.86 27.99 27.11
C GLN A 199 -8.17 27.18 26.93
N SER A 200 -8.76 27.18 25.74
CA SER A 200 -9.93 26.35 25.40
C SER A 200 -9.61 24.86 25.56
N LYS A 201 -8.49 24.41 24.96
CA LYS A 201 -7.99 23.03 25.06
C LYS A 201 -7.64 22.64 26.49
N PHE A 202 -7.05 23.55 27.27
CA PHE A 202 -6.76 23.32 28.69
C PHE A 202 -8.03 23.23 29.52
N ARG A 203 -8.99 24.15 29.39
CA ARG A 203 -10.28 24.11 30.11
C ARG A 203 -11.06 22.83 29.81
N HIS A 204 -11.00 22.33 28.58
CA HIS A 204 -11.59 21.05 28.22
C HIS A 204 -10.92 19.88 28.96
N ARG A 205 -9.61 19.95 29.21
CA ARG A 205 -8.83 18.89 29.87
C ARG A 205 -8.81 19.01 31.41
N THR A 206 -8.89 20.22 31.97
CA THR A 206 -8.81 20.48 33.43
C THR A 206 -10.16 20.48 34.15
N ASN A 207 -11.28 20.62 33.43
CA ASN A 207 -12.63 20.40 34.00
C ASN A 207 -12.93 18.91 34.31
N ILE A 208 -11.91 18.05 34.27
CA ILE A 208 -11.90 16.71 34.86
C ILE A 208 -11.18 16.86 36.22
N SER A 209 -11.90 17.40 37.22
CA SER A 209 -11.43 17.44 38.62
C SER A 209 -11.46 16.02 39.21
N PRO A 210 -10.58 15.65 40.17
CA PRO A 210 -10.34 14.25 40.56
C PRO A 210 -11.36 13.65 41.54
N ASP A 211 -12.43 14.37 41.90
CA ASP A 211 -13.55 13.79 42.65
C ASP A 211 -14.45 12.99 41.70
N ASN A 212 -13.96 11.80 41.34
CA ASN A 212 -14.74 10.81 40.63
C ASN A 212 -15.90 10.37 41.50
N TYR A 213 -17.14 10.59 41.05
CA TYR A 213 -18.32 9.93 41.61
C TYR A 213 -18.10 8.41 41.49
N LYS A 214 -17.89 7.73 42.62
CA LYS A 214 -17.73 6.28 42.66
C LYS A 214 -19.05 5.66 43.10
N LEU A 215 -19.81 5.14 42.15
CA LEU A 215 -20.88 4.19 42.46
C LEU A 215 -20.25 2.86 42.95
N ASN A 216 -21.01 2.08 43.71
CA ASN A 216 -20.55 0.78 44.18
C ASN A 216 -20.29 -0.15 42.98
N THR A 217 -19.02 -0.47 42.73
CA THR A 217 -18.60 -1.34 41.61
C THR A 217 -18.77 -2.83 41.92
N ASN A 218 -19.05 -3.18 43.19
CA ASN A 218 -19.24 -4.56 43.65
C ASN A 218 -20.73 -4.85 43.90
N LEU A 219 -21.54 -4.72 42.85
CA LEU A 219 -22.90 -5.24 42.87
C LEU A 219 -22.85 -6.78 42.75
N SER A 220 -23.15 -7.49 43.84
CA SER A 220 -23.32 -8.94 43.80
C SER A 220 -24.60 -9.30 43.04
N LEU A 221 -24.56 -10.29 42.14
CA LEU A 221 -25.73 -10.81 41.44
C LEU A 221 -26.55 -11.76 42.34
N SER A 222 -27.02 -11.27 43.50
CA SER A 222 -27.84 -12.07 44.42
C SER A 222 -29.21 -12.47 43.86
N GLU A 223 -29.61 -11.86 42.75
CA GLU A 223 -30.86 -12.14 42.02
C GLU A 223 -30.77 -13.40 41.15
N ILE A 224 -29.55 -13.84 40.81
CA ILE A 224 -29.36 -15.08 40.06
C ILE A 224 -29.55 -16.27 41.01
N ARG A 225 -30.55 -17.09 40.70
CA ARG A 225 -30.85 -18.33 41.42
C ARG A 225 -29.71 -19.34 41.25
N ILE A 226 -29.22 -19.88 42.37
CA ILE A 226 -28.09 -20.82 42.37
C ILE A 226 -28.48 -22.14 41.69
N ASP A 227 -29.72 -22.55 41.88
CA ASP A 227 -30.38 -23.78 41.41
C ASP A 227 -30.87 -23.71 39.94
N ALA A 228 -30.79 -22.54 39.29
CA ALA A 228 -31.10 -22.44 37.87
C ALA A 228 -30.04 -23.17 37.03
N GLU A 229 -30.50 -23.95 36.05
CA GLU A 229 -29.64 -24.66 35.08
C GLU A 229 -28.93 -23.68 34.14
N ILE A 230 -29.61 -22.58 33.75
CA ILE A 230 -29.09 -21.56 32.85
C ILE A 230 -29.09 -20.19 33.54
N LYS A 231 -27.91 -19.55 33.59
CA LYS A 231 -27.69 -18.26 34.24
C LYS A 231 -27.39 -17.20 33.19
N VAL A 232 -28.14 -16.11 33.18
CA VAL A 232 -28.05 -15.07 32.16
C VAL A 232 -27.75 -13.72 32.81
N ILE A 233 -26.80 -12.97 32.24
CA ILE A 233 -26.56 -11.58 32.61
C ILE A 233 -26.95 -10.70 31.44
N MET A 234 -27.75 -9.67 31.69
CA MET A 234 -28.10 -8.66 30.71
C MET A 234 -27.41 -7.35 31.05
N ILE A 235 -26.64 -6.81 30.11
CA ILE A 235 -26.06 -5.48 30.21
C ILE A 235 -26.82 -4.53 29.29
N VAL A 236 -27.28 -3.42 29.86
CA VAL A 236 -28.01 -2.37 29.14
C VAL A 236 -27.12 -1.14 29.09
N ILE A 237 -26.64 -0.77 27.91
CA ILE A 237 -25.74 0.37 27.77
C ILE A 237 -26.55 1.66 27.82
N SER A 238 -26.20 2.55 28.74
CA SER A 238 -26.92 3.79 29.00
C SER A 238 -25.97 4.94 29.30
N SER A 239 -26.40 6.19 29.17
CA SER A 239 -25.54 7.36 29.35
C SER A 239 -25.88 8.23 30.56
N TRP A 240 -24.99 9.17 30.87
CA TRP A 240 -25.23 10.24 31.85
C TRP A 240 -26.25 11.29 31.39
N THR A 241 -26.85 11.19 30.19
CA THR A 241 -27.81 12.20 29.72
C THR A 241 -29.15 12.11 30.45
N GLU A 242 -29.86 13.24 30.55
CA GLU A 242 -31.22 13.28 31.11
C GLU A 242 -32.21 12.41 30.32
N LYS A 243 -32.02 12.31 28.99
CA LYS A 243 -32.80 11.40 28.15
C LYS A 243 -32.56 9.94 28.54
N SER A 244 -31.29 9.52 28.66
CA SER A 244 -30.97 8.16 29.11
C SER A 244 -31.52 7.85 30.50
N TYR A 245 -31.53 8.82 31.42
CA TYR A 245 -32.17 8.67 32.73
C TYR A 245 -33.66 8.27 32.62
N PHE A 246 -34.43 8.91 31.74
CA PHE A 246 -35.81 8.52 31.47
C PHE A 246 -35.93 7.18 30.72
N LYS A 247 -35.05 6.93 29.74
CA LYS A 247 -35.03 5.67 28.98
C LYS A 247 -34.79 4.46 29.88
N ARG A 248 -33.89 4.55 30.87
CA ARG A 248 -33.70 3.49 31.88
C ARG A 248 -34.99 3.17 32.64
N GLN A 249 -35.73 4.20 33.06
CA GLN A 249 -37.02 4.01 33.71
C GLN A 249 -38.03 3.33 32.78
N GLN A 250 -38.15 3.78 31.53
CA GLN A 250 -39.02 3.15 30.54
C GLN A 250 -38.64 1.68 30.28
N PHE A 251 -37.35 1.37 30.21
CA PHE A 251 -36.85 0.02 30.02
C PHE A 251 -37.22 -0.91 31.20
N ARG A 252 -37.10 -0.42 32.45
CA ARG A 252 -37.59 -1.12 33.66
C ARG A 252 -39.10 -1.37 33.59
N ASP A 253 -39.85 -0.39 33.12
CA ASP A 253 -41.31 -0.44 33.07
C ASP A 253 -41.87 -1.28 31.92
N THR A 254 -41.02 -1.78 31.02
CA THR A 254 -41.41 -2.46 29.78
C THR A 254 -40.67 -3.78 29.59
N SER A 255 -39.51 -3.79 28.92
CA SER A 255 -38.71 -4.98 28.58
C SER A 255 -38.44 -5.86 29.80
N ILE A 256 -38.12 -5.27 30.96
CA ILE A 256 -37.86 -6.02 32.19
C ILE A 256 -39.12 -6.69 32.75
N LYS A 257 -40.30 -6.06 32.62
CA LYS A 257 -41.57 -6.67 33.06
C LYS A 257 -41.99 -7.88 32.20
N LEU A 258 -41.41 -8.04 31.01
CA LEU A 258 -41.62 -9.22 30.17
C LEU A 258 -40.78 -10.42 30.57
N ILE A 259 -39.89 -10.31 31.56
CA ILE A 259 -39.17 -11.45 32.11
C ILE A 259 -40.17 -12.38 32.80
N PRO A 260 -40.36 -13.63 32.31
CA PRO A 260 -41.35 -14.54 32.88
C PRO A 260 -40.99 -14.95 34.31
N GLN A 261 -41.96 -14.89 35.23
CA GLN A 261 -41.75 -15.28 36.63
C GLN A 261 -41.72 -16.81 36.86
N ASN A 262 -42.24 -17.60 35.90
CA ASN A 262 -42.49 -19.05 36.06
C ASN A 262 -41.46 -19.98 35.36
N PHE A 263 -40.37 -19.45 34.78
CA PHE A 263 -39.33 -20.30 34.21
C PHE A 263 -38.38 -20.77 35.30
N VAL A 264 -38.44 -22.07 35.62
CA VAL A 264 -37.61 -22.68 36.68
C VAL A 264 -36.15 -22.78 36.23
N ASN A 265 -35.93 -23.07 34.94
CA ASN A 265 -34.63 -23.45 34.41
C ASN A 265 -33.68 -22.27 34.15
N VAL A 266 -34.22 -21.12 33.73
CA VAL A 266 -33.46 -19.91 33.39
C VAL A 266 -33.57 -18.89 34.52
N SER A 267 -32.44 -18.33 34.94
CA SER A 267 -32.38 -17.18 35.86
C SER A 267 -31.57 -16.05 35.23
N ILE A 268 -32.13 -14.83 35.28
CA ILE A 268 -31.56 -13.66 34.63
C ILE A 268 -31.40 -12.52 35.63
N ALA A 269 -30.30 -11.78 35.50
CA ALA A 269 -30.09 -10.49 36.17
C ALA A 269 -29.66 -9.44 35.16
N TYR A 270 -30.10 -8.19 35.31
CA TYR A 270 -29.78 -7.11 34.38
C TYR A 270 -29.09 -5.94 35.09
N ARG A 271 -28.16 -5.26 34.41
CA ARG A 271 -27.52 -4.04 34.90
C ARG A 271 -27.41 -2.97 33.82
N PHE A 272 -27.71 -1.73 34.18
CA PHE A 272 -27.39 -0.56 33.35
C PHE A 272 -25.91 -0.23 33.49
N ILE A 273 -25.20 -0.14 32.36
CA ILE A 273 -23.77 0.18 32.33
C ILE A 273 -23.57 1.64 31.96
N LEU A 274 -22.96 2.40 32.87
CA LEU A 274 -22.53 3.78 32.66
C LEU A 274 -21.00 3.88 32.69
N GLY A 275 -20.43 4.76 31.88
CA GLY A 275 -19.04 5.18 32.04
C GLY A 275 -18.88 6.14 33.22
N ILE A 276 -17.64 6.54 33.50
CA ILE A 276 -17.37 7.70 34.36
C ILE A 276 -17.87 8.97 33.67
N GLN A 277 -18.17 10.00 34.48
CA GLN A 277 -18.75 11.25 34.01
C GLN A 277 -17.98 11.84 32.80
N PRO A 278 -18.66 12.23 31.71
CA PRO A 278 -17.99 12.74 30.52
C PRO A 278 -17.51 14.19 30.68
N SER A 279 -18.03 14.92 31.68
CA SER A 279 -17.59 16.28 32.04
C SER A 279 -18.06 16.68 33.44
N ALA A 280 -17.41 17.67 34.06
CA ALA A 280 -17.88 18.27 35.32
C ALA A 280 -19.32 18.82 35.23
N LYS A 281 -19.73 19.34 34.06
CA LYS A 281 -21.11 19.81 33.85
C LYS A 281 -22.11 18.65 33.92
N ALA A 282 -21.81 17.53 33.26
CA ALA A 282 -22.65 16.34 33.33
C ALA A 282 -22.74 15.81 34.76
N GLN A 283 -21.61 15.79 35.48
CA GLN A 283 -21.57 15.44 36.90
C GLN A 283 -22.43 16.35 37.77
N GLN A 284 -22.36 17.67 37.57
CA GLN A 284 -23.13 18.63 38.35
C GLN A 284 -24.65 18.49 38.11
N ILE A 285 -25.07 18.24 36.88
CA ILE A 285 -26.50 18.17 36.51
C ILE A 285 -27.10 16.81 36.88
N MET A 286 -26.36 15.72 36.64
CA MET A 286 -26.91 14.35 36.68
C MET A 286 -26.34 13.49 37.80
N GLY A 287 -25.25 13.90 38.46
CA GLY A 287 -24.59 13.09 39.49
C GLY A 287 -25.50 12.72 40.66
N SER A 288 -26.24 13.69 41.21
CA SER A 288 -27.19 13.42 42.30
C SER A 288 -28.38 12.57 41.86
N LYS A 289 -28.89 12.78 40.63
CA LYS A 289 -29.99 11.99 40.05
C LYS A 289 -29.59 10.52 39.86
N ILE A 290 -28.39 10.28 39.32
CA ILE A 290 -27.86 8.93 39.08
C ILE A 290 -27.54 8.23 40.41
N LEU A 291 -27.03 8.95 41.40
CA LEU A 291 -26.79 8.39 42.73
C LEU A 291 -28.10 7.96 43.40
N ALA A 292 -29.11 8.83 43.41
CA ALA A 292 -30.43 8.50 43.96
C ALA A 292 -31.09 7.33 43.21
N GLU A 293 -30.97 7.29 41.88
CA GLU A 293 -31.44 6.16 41.06
C GLU A 293 -30.72 4.86 41.40
N SER A 294 -29.39 4.91 41.55
CA SER A 294 -28.57 3.75 41.93
C SER A 294 -28.90 3.25 43.33
N GLU A 295 -29.19 4.13 44.28
CA GLU A 295 -29.63 3.77 45.64
C GLU A 295 -31.04 3.18 45.65
N GLN A 296 -31.93 3.68 44.80
CA GLN A 296 -33.32 3.23 44.72
C GLN A 296 -33.45 1.86 44.05
N TYR A 297 -32.76 1.64 42.93
CA TYR A 297 -32.97 0.44 42.10
C TYR A 297 -31.83 -0.58 42.18
N GLY A 298 -30.62 -0.18 42.58
CA GLY A 298 -29.49 -1.10 42.74
C GLY A 298 -29.01 -1.78 41.45
N ASP A 299 -29.41 -1.27 40.28
CA ASP A 299 -29.20 -1.92 38.97
C ASP A 299 -28.17 -1.18 38.09
N ILE A 300 -27.47 -0.18 38.61
CA ILE A 300 -26.48 0.63 37.86
C ILE A 300 -25.05 0.20 38.18
N VAL A 301 -24.28 -0.15 37.15
CA VAL A 301 -22.84 -0.42 37.25
C VAL A 301 -22.08 0.68 36.51
N MET A 302 -21.13 1.31 37.21
CA MET A 302 -20.20 2.26 36.60
C MET A 302 -18.87 1.58 36.29
N VAL A 303 -18.45 1.64 35.03
CA VAL A 303 -17.19 1.03 34.57
C VAL A 303 -16.09 2.08 34.37
N PRO A 304 -14.80 1.71 34.51
CA PRO A 304 -13.67 2.64 34.40
C PRO A 304 -13.36 3.00 32.94
N SER A 305 -14.31 3.65 32.27
CA SER A 305 -14.22 4.18 30.91
C SER A 305 -15.10 5.42 30.83
N SER A 306 -14.68 6.45 30.11
CA SER A 306 -15.46 7.69 29.93
C SER A 306 -16.80 7.40 29.24
N ASP A 307 -17.85 8.12 29.61
CA ASP A 307 -19.17 8.00 28.98
C ASP A 307 -19.34 8.86 27.71
N LEU A 308 -18.21 9.22 27.07
CA LEU A 308 -18.21 9.86 25.77
C LEU A 308 -18.52 8.82 24.67
N TYR A 309 -19.19 9.25 23.61
CA TYR A 309 -19.55 8.38 22.49
C TYR A 309 -18.31 7.77 21.81
N ASP A 310 -17.20 8.50 21.73
CA ASP A 310 -15.94 8.00 21.14
C ASP A 310 -15.28 6.89 21.98
N ASP A 311 -15.64 6.76 23.26
CA ASP A 311 -15.13 5.76 24.19
C ASP A 311 -16.08 4.56 24.37
N LEU A 312 -17.15 4.47 23.57
CA LEU A 312 -18.20 3.46 23.73
C LEU A 312 -17.67 2.02 23.68
N SER A 313 -16.76 1.72 22.74
CA SER A 313 -16.12 0.41 22.63
C SER A 313 -15.23 0.08 23.83
N HIS A 314 -14.59 1.08 24.43
CA HIS A 314 -13.85 0.91 25.68
C HIS A 314 -14.79 0.61 26.84
N LYS A 315 -15.94 1.28 26.89
CA LYS A 315 -16.98 1.02 27.88
C LYS A 315 -17.55 -0.39 27.76
N ILE A 316 -17.82 -0.89 26.54
CA ILE A 316 -18.21 -2.29 26.30
C ILE A 316 -17.13 -3.25 26.82
N TYR A 317 -15.88 -3.01 26.46
CA TYR A 317 -14.78 -3.87 26.92
C TYR A 317 -14.71 -3.93 28.46
N LYS A 318 -14.83 -2.78 29.13
CA LYS A 318 -14.84 -2.72 30.60
C LYS A 318 -16.09 -3.35 31.22
N SER A 319 -17.22 -3.34 30.52
CA SER A 319 -18.42 -4.06 30.93
C SER A 319 -18.23 -5.58 30.84
N PHE A 320 -17.54 -6.07 29.81
CA PHE A 320 -17.18 -7.48 29.68
C PHE A 320 -16.16 -7.89 30.74
N GLU A 321 -15.19 -7.03 31.05
CA GLU A 321 -14.24 -7.26 32.14
C GLU A 321 -14.92 -7.37 33.51
N TRP A 322 -15.94 -6.56 33.75
CA TRP A 322 -16.80 -6.66 34.94
C TRP A 322 -17.61 -7.96 34.93
N ALA A 323 -18.29 -8.27 33.83
CA ALA A 323 -19.13 -9.46 33.71
C ALA A 323 -18.34 -10.76 33.81
N ASN A 324 -17.13 -10.83 33.23
CA ASN A 324 -16.28 -12.03 33.22
C ASN A 324 -15.92 -12.55 34.63
N LYS A 325 -15.99 -11.69 35.64
CA LYS A 325 -15.78 -12.02 37.07
C LYS A 325 -16.97 -12.75 37.71
N LEU A 326 -18.12 -12.78 37.02
CA LEU A 326 -19.39 -13.30 37.52
C LEU A 326 -19.64 -14.70 36.95
N ASN A 327 -20.59 -15.45 37.54
CA ASN A 327 -20.91 -16.79 37.09
C ASN A 327 -22.21 -16.82 36.26
N PHE A 328 -22.09 -17.01 34.95
CA PHE A 328 -23.19 -17.03 34.00
C PHE A 328 -22.86 -17.91 32.79
N ASP A 329 -23.89 -18.29 32.02
CA ASP A 329 -23.80 -19.08 30.79
C ASP A 329 -23.90 -18.18 29.55
N TYR A 330 -24.86 -17.24 29.56
CA TYR A 330 -25.08 -16.28 28.47
C TYR A 330 -25.10 -14.83 28.94
N LEU A 331 -24.54 -13.93 28.13
CA LEU A 331 -24.59 -12.49 28.29
C LEU A 331 -25.43 -11.87 27.17
N ILE A 332 -26.42 -11.06 27.53
CA ILE A 332 -27.24 -10.28 26.59
C ILE A 332 -26.77 -8.82 26.66
N LYS A 333 -26.38 -8.23 25.54
CA LYS A 333 -26.16 -6.77 25.43
C LYS A 333 -27.31 -6.14 24.67
N THR A 334 -27.82 -5.03 25.19
CA THR A 334 -28.75 -4.12 24.50
C THR A 334 -28.47 -2.66 24.88
N ASP A 335 -29.13 -1.73 24.22
CA ASP A 335 -29.12 -0.29 24.58
C ASP A 335 -30.40 0.11 25.32
N ASP A 336 -30.35 1.26 26.00
CA ASP A 336 -31.48 1.80 26.78
C ASP A 336 -32.65 2.30 25.92
N ASP A 337 -32.46 2.44 24.61
CA ASP A 337 -33.47 2.84 23.62
C ASP A 337 -33.99 1.68 22.76
N ILE A 338 -33.82 0.44 23.23
CA ILE A 338 -34.33 -0.77 22.59
C ILE A 338 -35.45 -1.40 23.43
N PHE A 339 -36.58 -1.73 22.81
CA PHE A 339 -37.59 -2.60 23.43
C PHE A 339 -37.26 -4.06 23.12
N VAL A 340 -37.18 -4.91 24.15
CA VAL A 340 -36.79 -6.33 24.01
C VAL A 340 -37.92 -7.24 24.50
N ARG A 341 -38.32 -8.21 23.66
CA ARG A 341 -39.26 -9.29 24.00
C ARG A 341 -38.59 -10.34 24.88
N MET A 342 -38.33 -9.98 26.14
CA MET A 342 -37.64 -10.84 27.10
C MET A 342 -38.35 -12.17 27.33
N ASP A 343 -39.69 -12.20 27.22
CA ASP A 343 -40.50 -13.41 27.26
C ASP A 343 -40.13 -14.42 26.16
N THR A 344 -39.80 -13.92 24.97
CA THR A 344 -39.39 -14.74 23.83
C THR A 344 -37.93 -15.12 23.91
N VAL A 345 -37.06 -14.18 24.24
CA VAL A 345 -35.60 -14.44 24.37
C VAL A 345 -35.32 -15.49 25.45
N ILE A 346 -36.00 -15.42 26.60
CA ILE A 346 -35.80 -16.38 27.70
C ILE A 346 -36.29 -17.78 27.32
N ARG A 347 -37.44 -17.88 26.64
CA ARG A 347 -37.94 -19.17 26.14
C ARG A 347 -36.96 -19.82 25.15
N GLU A 348 -36.40 -19.03 24.23
CA GLU A 348 -35.40 -19.53 23.28
C GLU A 348 -34.09 -19.95 23.95
N LEU A 349 -33.66 -19.28 25.02
CA LEU A 349 -32.49 -19.69 25.80
C LEU A 349 -32.76 -20.96 26.61
N ASP A 350 -33.98 -21.14 27.13
CA ASP A 350 -34.40 -22.38 27.79
C ASP A 350 -34.36 -23.56 26.83
N GLU A 351 -34.90 -23.38 25.61
CA GLU A 351 -34.86 -24.39 24.54
C GLU A 351 -33.42 -24.69 24.08
N LEU A 352 -32.51 -23.71 24.13
CA LEU A 352 -31.11 -23.89 23.75
C LEU A 352 -30.33 -24.74 24.77
N GLY A 353 -30.65 -24.63 26.06
CA GLY A 353 -29.94 -25.33 27.13
C GLY A 353 -28.63 -24.63 27.56
N PRO A 354 -28.00 -25.10 28.66
CA PRO A 354 -26.68 -24.64 29.08
C PRO A 354 -25.57 -25.20 28.20
N GLY A 355 -24.47 -24.46 28.05
CA GLY A 355 -23.20 -25.01 27.54
C GLY A 355 -22.95 -24.91 26.03
N GLU A 356 -23.79 -24.19 25.29
CA GLU A 356 -23.48 -23.88 23.88
C GLU A 356 -22.23 -22.99 23.82
N ARG A 357 -21.19 -23.49 23.14
CA ARG A 357 -19.88 -22.83 23.08
C ARG A 357 -19.79 -21.93 21.86
N TYR A 358 -19.05 -20.82 22.01
CA TYR A 358 -18.86 -19.84 20.95
C TYR A 358 -20.19 -19.32 20.36
N TYR A 359 -21.23 -19.25 21.19
CA TYR A 359 -22.54 -18.79 20.80
C TYR A 359 -22.57 -17.27 20.68
N TRP A 360 -22.81 -16.76 19.49
CA TRP A 360 -22.97 -15.32 19.22
C TRP A 360 -24.17 -15.12 18.31
N LYS A 361 -25.28 -14.60 18.83
CA LYS A 361 -26.52 -14.37 18.08
C LYS A 361 -26.90 -12.89 18.05
N GLY A 362 -27.27 -12.36 16.89
CA GLY A 362 -27.67 -10.96 16.71
C GLY A 362 -28.00 -10.62 15.27
N LEU A 363 -28.31 -9.35 14.98
CA LEU A 363 -28.52 -8.90 13.60
C LEU A 363 -27.16 -8.79 12.87
N GLY A 364 -26.78 -9.86 12.15
CA GLY A 364 -25.51 -9.95 11.42
C GLY A 364 -25.37 -8.97 10.25
N TYR A 365 -24.18 -8.38 10.14
CA TYR A 365 -23.68 -7.57 9.03
C TYR A 365 -22.43 -8.23 8.44
N TRP A 366 -22.40 -8.36 7.12
CA TRP A 366 -21.32 -9.00 6.37
C TRP A 366 -20.88 -8.14 5.19
N ASN A 367 -19.57 -8.17 4.90
CA ASN A 367 -18.96 -7.45 3.79
C ASN A 367 -19.22 -5.93 3.81
N ILE A 368 -19.23 -5.32 5.00
CA ILE A 368 -19.45 -3.89 5.19
C ILE A 368 -18.11 -3.14 5.29
N PRO A 369 -17.85 -2.15 4.42
CA PRO A 369 -16.63 -1.34 4.47
C PRO A 369 -16.72 -0.23 5.55
N PRO A 370 -15.57 0.24 6.08
CA PRO A 370 -15.53 1.39 6.95
C PRO A 370 -15.98 2.65 6.21
N ILE A 371 -16.86 3.43 6.83
CA ILE A 371 -17.37 4.66 6.23
C ILE A 371 -16.31 5.75 6.35
N GLN A 372 -15.80 6.25 5.23
CA GLN A 372 -14.79 7.32 5.18
C GLN A 372 -15.42 8.68 4.83
N SER A 373 -16.38 9.14 5.62
CA SER A 373 -17.07 10.42 5.39
C SER A 373 -17.30 11.18 6.68
N SER A 374 -16.81 12.41 6.75
CA SER A 374 -16.86 13.25 7.97
C SER A 374 -18.28 13.71 8.30
N ALA A 375 -19.20 13.58 7.34
CA ALA A 375 -20.63 13.84 7.54
C ALA A 375 -21.38 12.67 8.19
N ASN A 376 -20.79 11.47 8.25
CA ASN A 376 -21.42 10.29 8.83
C ASN A 376 -20.91 10.04 10.26
N LYS A 377 -21.83 9.92 11.22
CA LYS A 377 -21.51 9.65 12.63
C LYS A 377 -20.75 8.34 12.86
N ASN A 378 -20.89 7.38 11.96
CA ASN A 378 -20.26 6.05 12.00
C ASN A 378 -18.92 6.01 11.26
N SER A 379 -18.33 7.17 10.90
CA SER A 379 -17.08 7.20 10.14
C SER A 379 -15.90 6.64 10.93
N GLU A 380 -15.07 5.82 10.30
CA GLU A 380 -13.90 5.22 10.93
C GLU A 380 -12.67 5.35 10.03
N TYR A 381 -11.82 6.34 10.32
CA TYR A 381 -10.61 6.63 9.54
C TYR A 381 -9.39 5.84 10.02
N GLY A 382 -9.42 5.32 11.25
CA GLY A 382 -8.29 4.64 11.88
C GLY A 382 -8.22 3.14 11.60
N TYR A 383 -9.25 2.58 10.94
CA TYR A 383 -9.33 1.14 10.67
C TYR A 383 -8.54 0.76 9.40
N PRO A 384 -7.52 -0.13 9.50
CA PRO A 384 -6.56 -0.35 8.43
C PRO A 384 -7.02 -1.33 7.33
N LEU A 385 -8.12 -2.06 7.55
CA LEU A 385 -8.61 -3.09 6.62
C LEU A 385 -9.78 -2.57 5.78
N PRO A 386 -9.96 -3.07 4.54
CA PRO A 386 -10.98 -2.58 3.61
C PRO A 386 -12.41 -2.95 3.99
N ILE A 387 -12.60 -3.96 4.83
CA ILE A 387 -13.91 -4.48 5.24
C ILE A 387 -13.82 -4.86 6.71
N PHE A 388 -14.87 -4.59 7.47
CA PHE A 388 -15.01 -5.16 8.81
C PHE A 388 -15.22 -6.68 8.73
N PRO A 389 -14.59 -7.46 9.62
CA PRO A 389 -15.04 -8.81 9.94
C PRO A 389 -16.54 -8.84 10.20
N PRO A 390 -17.23 -9.97 9.97
CA PRO A 390 -18.64 -10.09 10.30
C PRO A 390 -18.93 -9.61 11.72
N PHE A 391 -19.95 -8.78 11.88
CA PHE A 391 -20.32 -8.20 13.17
C PHE A 391 -21.84 -8.18 13.35
N THR A 392 -22.33 -7.86 14.55
CA THR A 392 -23.76 -7.74 14.84
C THR A 392 -24.12 -6.32 15.20
N ALA A 393 -25.32 -5.87 14.83
CA ALA A 393 -25.85 -4.58 15.26
C ALA A 393 -25.81 -4.40 16.78
N GLY A 394 -25.64 -3.16 17.24
CA GLY A 394 -25.63 -2.81 18.66
C GLY A 394 -26.95 -3.05 19.40
N ALA A 395 -28.08 -3.10 18.67
CA ALA A 395 -29.43 -3.17 19.23
C ALA A 395 -29.64 -4.34 20.20
N LEU A 396 -29.24 -5.55 19.81
CA LEU A 396 -29.28 -6.72 20.67
C LEU A 396 -28.28 -7.76 20.16
N TYR A 397 -27.45 -8.30 21.05
CA TYR A 397 -26.73 -9.54 20.80
C TYR A 397 -26.55 -10.37 22.06
N ILE A 398 -26.48 -11.69 21.87
CA ILE A 398 -26.35 -12.68 22.94
C ILE A 398 -25.03 -13.44 22.73
N LEU A 399 -24.23 -13.56 23.79
CA LEU A 399 -22.91 -14.17 23.79
C LEU A 399 -22.84 -15.27 24.85
N SER A 400 -22.22 -16.41 24.55
CA SER A 400 -21.82 -17.38 25.56
C SER A 400 -20.64 -16.85 26.39
N ARG A 401 -20.50 -17.35 27.63
CA ARG A 401 -19.44 -16.92 28.55
C ARG A 401 -18.03 -17.09 27.98
N ASP A 402 -17.78 -18.19 27.27
CA ASP A 402 -16.46 -18.47 26.69
C ASP A 402 -16.02 -17.42 25.66
N ILE A 403 -16.95 -16.81 24.91
CA ILE A 403 -16.67 -15.64 24.07
C ILE A 403 -16.20 -14.46 24.93
N ILE A 404 -16.89 -14.17 26.03
CA ILE A 404 -16.49 -13.08 26.94
C ILE A 404 -15.10 -13.32 27.50
N SER A 405 -14.80 -14.55 27.93
CA SER A 405 -13.47 -14.92 28.43
C SER A 405 -12.39 -14.87 27.36
N LEU A 406 -12.72 -15.11 26.08
CA LEU A 406 -11.79 -14.93 24.95
C LEU A 406 -11.50 -13.45 24.66
N VAL A 407 -12.52 -12.60 24.76
CA VAL A 407 -12.39 -11.15 24.49
C VAL A 407 -11.63 -10.46 25.61
N VAL A 408 -11.85 -10.81 26.87
CA VAL A 408 -11.23 -10.19 28.05
C VAL A 408 -9.85 -10.80 28.31
N THR A 409 -8.83 -10.24 27.68
CA THR A 409 -7.42 -10.70 27.74
C THR A 409 -6.45 -9.52 27.74
N ASP A 410 -5.23 -9.69 28.23
CA ASP A 410 -4.22 -8.61 28.31
C ASP A 410 -3.49 -8.32 26.97
N THR A 411 -4.06 -8.72 25.82
CA THR A 411 -3.42 -8.54 24.51
C THR A 411 -3.69 -7.16 23.89
N PRO A 412 -2.76 -6.66 23.05
CA PRO A 412 -3.01 -5.48 22.21
C PRO A 412 -4.24 -5.69 21.32
N ARG A 413 -5.11 -4.69 21.26
CA ARG A 413 -6.39 -4.75 20.54
C ARG A 413 -6.71 -3.42 19.88
N ILE A 414 -7.44 -3.49 18.76
CA ILE A 414 -7.93 -2.31 18.04
C ILE A 414 -9.28 -1.92 18.61
N PHE A 415 -9.45 -0.64 18.91
CA PHE A 415 -10.73 -0.02 19.27
C PHE A 415 -11.17 0.89 18.13
N THR A 416 -12.42 0.73 17.70
CA THR A 416 -13.13 1.62 16.78
C THR A 416 -14.16 2.41 17.58
N LYS A 417 -14.64 3.52 17.01
CA LYS A 417 -15.65 4.37 17.67
C LYS A 417 -17.00 3.66 17.85
N ASN A 418 -17.40 2.84 16.88
CA ASN A 418 -18.63 2.05 16.96
C ASN A 418 -18.34 0.69 17.60
N GLU A 419 -19.15 0.30 18.58
CA GLU A 419 -18.92 -0.86 19.42
C GLU A 419 -19.41 -2.17 18.79
N ASP A 420 -20.41 -2.07 17.92
CA ASP A 420 -20.95 -3.15 17.11
C ASP A 420 -19.86 -3.78 16.23
N GLN A 421 -19.03 -2.96 15.59
CA GLN A 421 -17.90 -3.38 14.75
C GLN A 421 -16.78 -4.05 15.57
N ASN A 422 -16.58 -3.59 16.81
CA ASN A 422 -15.45 -4.01 17.63
C ASN A 422 -15.49 -5.48 18.04
N LEU A 423 -16.67 -6.02 18.32
CA LEU A 423 -16.82 -7.43 18.68
C LEU A 423 -16.40 -8.35 17.52
N GLY A 424 -16.76 -8.01 16.28
CA GLY A 424 -16.30 -8.71 15.09
C GLY A 424 -14.78 -8.64 14.91
N ILE A 425 -14.18 -7.48 15.17
CA ILE A 425 -12.72 -7.30 15.13
C ILE A 425 -12.01 -8.18 16.18
N TRP A 426 -12.52 -8.23 17.41
CA TRP A 426 -11.90 -9.00 18.49
C TRP A 426 -12.04 -10.52 18.32
N LEU A 427 -13.13 -10.97 17.68
CA LEU A 427 -13.39 -12.39 17.43
C LEU A 427 -12.81 -12.91 16.11
N PHE A 428 -12.40 -12.02 15.21
CA PHE A 428 -11.85 -12.38 13.90
C PHE A 428 -10.67 -13.38 13.97
N PRO A 429 -9.66 -13.22 14.85
CA PRO A 429 -8.55 -14.18 14.95
C PRO A 429 -8.98 -15.60 15.34
N TYR A 430 -10.15 -15.75 15.97
CA TYR A 430 -10.70 -17.03 16.42
C TYR A 430 -11.66 -17.65 15.40
N ASN A 431 -11.94 -16.97 14.28
CA ASN A 431 -12.88 -17.40 13.23
C ASN A 431 -14.30 -17.71 13.78
N ILE A 432 -14.71 -17.04 14.86
CA ILE A 432 -16.06 -17.11 15.42
C ILE A 432 -16.94 -16.12 14.66
N LYS A 433 -18.15 -16.56 14.25
CA LYS A 433 -19.05 -15.81 13.37
C LYS A 433 -20.43 -15.63 14.01
N PRO A 434 -21.16 -14.55 13.68
CA PRO A 434 -22.47 -14.32 14.25
C PRO A 434 -23.54 -15.20 13.61
N ILE A 435 -24.49 -15.63 14.43
CA ILE A 435 -25.75 -16.27 14.06
C ILE A 435 -26.77 -15.16 13.82
N HIS A 436 -27.22 -15.02 12.58
CA HIS A 436 -28.14 -13.95 12.17
C HIS A 436 -29.56 -14.17 12.73
N ASP A 437 -30.14 -13.11 13.30
CA ASP A 437 -31.57 -13.03 13.65
C ASP A 437 -32.17 -11.71 13.17
N LYS A 438 -33.00 -11.77 12.12
CA LYS A 438 -33.66 -10.60 11.53
C LYS A 438 -34.68 -9.93 12.44
N ARG A 439 -35.18 -10.61 13.47
CA ARG A 439 -36.19 -10.06 14.41
C ARG A 439 -35.61 -8.96 15.31
N ILE A 440 -34.30 -8.70 15.21
CA ILE A 440 -33.56 -7.63 15.88
C ILE A 440 -33.36 -6.51 14.86
N GLN A 441 -33.69 -5.26 15.20
CA GLN A 441 -33.50 -4.11 14.31
C GLN A 441 -32.90 -2.90 15.03
N GLN A 442 -31.91 -2.30 14.39
CA GLN A 442 -31.25 -1.06 14.82
C GLN A 442 -31.98 0.20 14.31
N ALA A 443 -32.78 0.07 13.26
CA ALA A 443 -33.59 1.16 12.74
C ALA A 443 -34.94 1.24 13.48
N ASP A 444 -35.53 2.42 13.49
CA ASP A 444 -36.86 2.65 14.07
C ASP A 444 -37.96 2.19 13.10
N VAL A 445 -38.16 0.87 13.06
CA VAL A 445 -39.09 0.13 12.19
C VAL A 445 -39.84 -0.91 13.04
N CYS A 446 -40.96 -1.42 12.55
CA CYS A 446 -41.76 -2.39 13.33
C CYS A 446 -42.36 -3.49 12.46
N GLU A 447 -42.10 -4.74 12.83
CA GLU A 447 -42.72 -5.95 12.28
C GLU A 447 -43.19 -6.83 13.45
N ASP A 448 -44.31 -7.55 13.28
CA ASP A 448 -45.04 -8.13 14.42
C ASP A 448 -44.31 -9.30 15.13
N ASP A 449 -43.29 -9.89 14.50
CA ASP A 449 -42.47 -10.98 15.04
C ASP A 449 -41.12 -10.50 15.60
N MET A 450 -40.88 -9.19 15.69
CA MET A 450 -39.65 -8.64 16.25
C MET A 450 -39.43 -9.02 17.71
N ILE A 451 -38.16 -9.26 18.08
CA ILE A 451 -37.72 -9.49 19.45
C ILE A 451 -36.95 -8.29 20.02
N ALA A 452 -36.41 -7.42 19.17
CA ALA A 452 -35.76 -6.18 19.58
C ALA A 452 -36.01 -5.05 18.59
N LYS A 453 -36.55 -3.93 19.08
CA LYS A 453 -36.88 -2.75 18.28
C LYS A 453 -36.23 -1.49 18.86
N HIS A 454 -35.56 -0.70 18.00
CA HIS A 454 -35.04 0.62 18.34
C HIS A 454 -36.11 1.72 18.37
N PHE A 455 -35.96 2.66 19.31
CA PHE A 455 -36.79 3.86 19.45
C PHE A 455 -35.93 5.12 19.25
N SER A 456 -36.12 5.79 18.12
CA SER A 456 -35.28 6.95 17.75
C SER A 456 -35.81 8.26 18.35
N ASP A 457 -34.89 9.18 18.64
CA ASP A 457 -35.23 10.53 19.11
C ASP A 457 -35.80 11.44 17.99
N SER A 458 -35.84 10.97 16.73
CA SER A 458 -36.00 11.81 15.54
C SER A 458 -37.39 11.72 14.89
N TYR A 459 -38.20 10.73 15.27
CA TYR A 459 -39.48 10.44 14.63
C TYR A 459 -40.59 10.21 15.67
N ASP A 460 -41.64 11.03 15.55
CA ASP A 460 -42.95 11.02 16.22
C ASP A 460 -42.99 10.81 17.76
N PRO A 461 -43.34 11.84 18.56
CA PRO A 461 -43.40 11.76 20.02
C PRO A 461 -44.61 10.98 20.58
N ASP A 462 -45.52 10.49 19.74
CA ASP A 462 -46.84 10.03 20.18
C ASP A 462 -46.90 8.56 20.68
N LEU A 463 -45.87 7.73 20.42
CA LEU A 463 -45.83 6.33 20.86
C LEU A 463 -44.46 5.92 21.42
N SER A 464 -44.46 5.26 22.56
CA SER A 464 -43.30 4.90 23.38
C SER A 464 -43.14 3.39 23.54
N MET A 465 -42.07 2.95 24.21
CA MET A 465 -41.91 1.54 24.60
C MET A 465 -43.07 1.01 25.45
N ILE A 466 -43.76 1.90 26.19
CA ILE A 466 -44.89 1.55 27.05
C ILE A 466 -46.07 1.09 26.22
N ASP A 467 -46.38 1.79 25.12
CA ASP A 467 -47.48 1.42 24.22
C ASP A 467 -47.21 0.05 23.56
N MET A 468 -45.95 -0.23 23.23
CA MET A 468 -45.54 -1.54 22.70
C MET A 468 -45.66 -2.64 23.75
N TYR A 469 -45.27 -2.36 25.00
CA TYR A 469 -45.48 -3.27 26.12
C TYR A 469 -46.97 -3.56 26.32
N GLU A 470 -47.82 -2.54 26.28
CA GLU A 470 -49.27 -2.67 26.39
C GLU A 470 -49.85 -3.55 25.29
N ASN A 471 -49.34 -3.45 24.05
CA ASN A 471 -49.76 -4.35 22.99
C ASN A 471 -49.50 -5.81 23.34
N VAL A 472 -48.29 -6.12 23.84
CA VAL A 472 -47.87 -7.48 24.19
C VAL A 472 -48.75 -8.06 25.32
N ILE A 473 -48.91 -7.33 26.43
CA ILE A 473 -49.67 -7.85 27.59
C ILE A 473 -51.17 -7.99 27.31
N ASN A 474 -51.71 -7.22 26.36
CA ASN A 474 -53.11 -7.28 25.96
C ASN A 474 -53.36 -8.26 24.79
N ASN A 475 -52.36 -9.07 24.40
CA ASN A 475 -52.43 -9.97 23.25
C ASN A 475 -52.81 -9.27 21.93
N ARG A 476 -52.48 -7.99 21.79
CA ARG A 476 -52.57 -7.23 20.55
C ARG A 476 -51.35 -7.53 19.67
N ARG A 477 -51.41 -7.11 18.40
CA ARG A 477 -50.24 -7.21 17.51
C ARG A 477 -49.13 -6.31 18.05
N LEU A 478 -47.87 -6.77 18.04
CA LEU A 478 -46.74 -6.04 18.61
C LEU A 478 -46.67 -4.61 18.05
N CYS A 479 -46.87 -4.47 16.74
CA CYS A 479 -46.77 -3.21 16.02
C CYS A 479 -48.10 -2.48 15.83
N GLU A 480 -49.15 -2.86 16.57
CA GLU A 480 -50.43 -2.13 16.54
C GLU A 480 -50.24 -0.68 16.97
N GLY A 481 -50.68 0.28 16.14
CA GLY A 481 -50.45 1.71 16.35
C GLY A 481 -49.07 2.20 15.90
N PHE A 482 -48.08 1.32 15.76
CA PHE A 482 -46.74 1.70 15.31
C PHE A 482 -46.66 1.81 13.78
N ARG A 483 -45.70 2.61 13.29
CA ARG A 483 -45.51 2.84 11.86
C ARG A 483 -44.98 1.59 11.17
N GLN A 484 -45.87 0.92 10.42
CA GLN A 484 -45.51 -0.20 9.53
C GLN A 484 -45.26 0.24 8.07
N ARG A 485 -45.36 1.54 7.79
CA ARG A 485 -45.12 2.14 6.46
C ARG A 485 -43.67 2.00 6.00
N PHE A 486 -42.72 1.98 6.94
CA PHE A 486 -41.32 1.70 6.66
C PHE A 486 -41.04 0.23 6.94
N CYS A 487 -40.35 -0.43 6.02
CA CYS A 487 -40.03 -1.83 6.17
C CYS A 487 -38.74 -2.05 6.95
N ALA A 488 -38.70 -3.12 7.75
CA ALA A 488 -37.50 -3.52 8.45
C ALA A 488 -36.46 -4.18 7.53
N LEU A 489 -35.18 -4.12 7.92
CA LEU A 489 -34.10 -4.78 7.18
C LEU A 489 -34.34 -6.30 7.18
N CYS A 490 -34.19 -6.94 6.02
CA CYS A 490 -34.47 -8.37 5.81
C CYS A 490 -35.95 -8.79 5.94
N TYR A 491 -36.89 -7.83 5.89
CA TYR A 491 -38.33 -8.10 5.80
C TYR A 491 -38.90 -7.78 4.40
N PRO A 492 -40.02 -8.42 4.00
CA PRO A 492 -40.72 -8.10 2.75
C PRO A 492 -41.18 -6.64 2.72
N CYS A 493 -40.73 -5.88 1.71
CA CYS A 493 -40.96 -4.42 1.62
C CYS A 493 -41.84 -4.00 0.43
N ALA A 494 -42.54 -4.93 -0.21
CA ALA A 494 -43.40 -4.60 -1.36
C ALA A 494 -44.52 -3.62 -0.96
N GLY A 495 -44.60 -2.47 -1.64
CA GLY A 495 -45.63 -1.44 -1.40
C GLY A 495 -45.43 -0.57 -0.15
N ARG A 496 -44.25 -0.63 0.48
CA ARG A 496 -43.85 0.17 1.65
C ARG A 496 -42.80 1.21 1.28
N ASP A 497 -42.67 2.25 2.08
CA ASP A 497 -41.67 3.30 1.86
C ASP A 497 -40.32 2.93 2.48
N ASN A 498 -39.26 3.64 2.07
CA ASN A 498 -37.91 3.48 2.58
C ASN A 498 -37.37 2.06 2.38
N HIS A 499 -37.39 1.59 1.14
CA HIS A 499 -36.95 0.25 0.82
C HIS A 499 -35.45 0.15 1.10
N TRP A 500 -35.05 -0.76 1.99
CA TRP A 500 -33.66 -0.88 2.43
C TRP A 500 -32.65 -1.20 1.30
N LYS A 501 -33.11 -1.80 0.20
CA LYS A 501 -32.39 -1.88 -1.08
C LYS A 501 -32.00 -0.52 -1.68
N ASP A 502 -32.80 0.53 -1.47
CA ASP A 502 -32.47 1.91 -1.88
C ASP A 502 -31.23 2.43 -1.11
N TRP A 503 -30.94 1.85 0.05
CA TRP A 503 -29.77 2.16 0.87
C TRP A 503 -28.59 1.22 0.57
N ASN A 504 -28.66 0.50 -0.56
CA ASN A 504 -27.65 -0.45 -1.01
C ASN A 504 -27.47 -1.68 -0.10
N PHE A 505 -28.50 -2.07 0.65
CA PHE A 505 -28.48 -3.31 1.44
C PHE A 505 -29.19 -4.47 0.74
N ASP A 506 -28.66 -5.67 0.91
CA ASP A 506 -29.30 -6.95 0.56
C ASP A 506 -29.29 -7.90 1.78
N CYS A 507 -30.13 -8.94 1.77
CA CYS A 507 -30.23 -9.85 2.90
C CYS A 507 -30.11 -11.30 2.49
N ASP A 508 -29.18 -11.97 3.16
CA ASP A 508 -28.92 -13.39 3.10
C ASP A 508 -29.51 -14.05 4.36
N ASN A 509 -30.24 -15.15 4.19
CA ASN A 509 -30.92 -15.82 5.29
C ASN A 509 -29.97 -16.38 6.37
N VAL A 510 -28.69 -16.58 6.04
CA VAL A 510 -27.67 -17.12 6.94
C VAL A 510 -26.74 -16.02 7.45
N LYS A 511 -26.27 -15.13 6.56
CA LYS A 511 -25.30 -14.07 6.91
C LYS A 511 -25.96 -12.83 7.49
N GLY A 512 -27.21 -12.57 7.13
CA GLY A 512 -27.91 -11.34 7.45
C GLY A 512 -27.70 -10.24 6.41
N ILE A 513 -27.43 -9.03 6.87
CA ILE A 513 -27.34 -7.85 6.02
C ILE A 513 -26.00 -7.83 5.28
N THR A 514 -26.09 -7.72 3.97
CA THR A 514 -24.99 -7.54 3.03
C THR A 514 -25.24 -6.30 2.18
N LEU A 515 -24.38 -6.01 1.22
CA LEU A 515 -24.60 -4.92 0.26
C LEU A 515 -25.24 -5.45 -1.04
N LEU A 516 -26.27 -4.77 -1.53
CA LEU A 516 -26.95 -5.05 -2.81
C LEU A 516 -26.00 -4.88 -3.99
N HIS A 517 -25.27 -3.77 -3.97
CA HIS A 517 -24.10 -3.53 -4.79
C HIS A 517 -22.92 -3.39 -3.85
N GLN A 518 -22.08 -4.42 -3.77
CA GLN A 518 -20.82 -4.27 -3.05
C GLN A 518 -20.05 -3.11 -3.70
N THR A 519 -19.82 -2.01 -2.97
CA THR A 519 -18.70 -1.12 -3.26
C THR A 519 -17.51 -2.03 -3.17
N ASN A 520 -16.99 -2.41 -4.32
CA ASN A 520 -16.21 -3.62 -4.28
C ASN A 520 -14.94 -3.38 -3.45
N PHE A 521 -14.88 -4.19 -2.42
CA PHE A 521 -13.77 -4.42 -1.55
C PHE A 521 -13.84 -5.93 -1.51
N LEU A 522 -12.89 -6.60 -2.14
CA LEU A 522 -12.64 -8.01 -1.83
C LEU A 522 -13.42 -9.06 -2.64
N VAL A 523 -14.41 -8.65 -3.45
CA VAL A 523 -14.87 -9.39 -4.63
C VAL A 523 -14.59 -8.45 -5.78
N ILE A 524 -13.50 -8.70 -6.50
CA ILE A 524 -13.00 -8.05 -7.72
C ILE A 524 -13.89 -6.88 -8.17
N ASN A 525 -13.46 -5.65 -7.90
CA ASN A 525 -14.10 -4.48 -8.49
C ASN A 525 -14.02 -4.59 -9.98
N GLN A 526 -15.15 -4.69 -10.69
CA GLN A 526 -15.15 -4.38 -12.12
C GLN A 526 -14.69 -2.94 -12.39
N LYS A 527 -14.72 -2.03 -11.40
CA LYS A 527 -14.21 -0.65 -11.49
C LYS A 527 -12.71 -0.45 -11.18
N ASP A 528 -12.07 -1.28 -10.35
CA ASP A 528 -10.59 -1.26 -10.20
C ASP A 528 -9.93 -2.29 -11.11
N SER A 529 -10.63 -3.36 -11.49
CA SER A 529 -10.27 -4.18 -12.64
C SER A 529 -10.15 -3.27 -13.84
N SER A 530 -11.08 -2.36 -14.15
CA SER A 530 -10.87 -1.42 -15.27
C SER A 530 -9.66 -0.47 -15.14
N LEU A 531 -9.05 -0.35 -13.96
CA LEU A 531 -7.80 0.43 -13.73
C LEU A 531 -6.54 -0.45 -13.78
N VAL A 532 -6.65 -1.76 -13.57
CA VAL A 532 -5.55 -2.73 -13.55
C VAL A 532 -5.53 -3.63 -14.78
N PHE A 533 -6.71 -4.09 -15.20
CA PHE A 533 -7.02 -4.93 -16.34
C PHE A 533 -8.14 -4.32 -17.21
N ASP A 534 -7.80 -3.89 -18.42
CA ASP A 534 -8.81 -3.54 -19.41
C ASP A 534 -9.54 -4.81 -19.86
N GLU A 535 -10.87 -4.72 -20.07
CA GLU A 535 -11.61 -5.84 -20.65
C GLU A 535 -10.99 -6.18 -22.01
N PRO A 536 -10.53 -7.43 -22.23
CA PRO A 536 -9.92 -7.80 -23.48
C PRO A 536 -10.98 -7.65 -24.57
N VAL A 537 -10.72 -6.79 -25.54
CA VAL A 537 -11.60 -6.59 -26.70
C VAL A 537 -11.94 -7.97 -27.27
N SER A 538 -13.23 -8.25 -27.41
CA SER A 538 -13.77 -9.47 -28.00
C SER A 538 -13.52 -9.50 -29.51
N ALA A 539 -12.25 -9.52 -29.91
CA ALA A 539 -11.90 -9.90 -31.26
C ALA A 539 -12.09 -11.43 -31.35
N ILE A 540 -13.08 -11.86 -32.12
CA ILE A 540 -13.23 -13.29 -32.48
C ILE A 540 -11.98 -13.66 -33.25
N MET A 541 -11.01 -14.29 -32.60
CA MET A 541 -9.80 -14.68 -33.31
C MET A 541 -10.09 -15.78 -34.32
N GLY A 542 -10.23 -15.41 -35.59
CA GLY A 542 -10.35 -16.33 -36.73
C GLY A 542 -11.55 -16.03 -37.63
N SER A 543 -12.14 -14.82 -37.59
CA SER A 543 -13.19 -14.44 -38.53
C SER A 543 -12.63 -14.23 -39.94
N LYS A 544 -13.48 -14.33 -40.98
CA LYS A 544 -13.08 -14.07 -42.37
C LYS A 544 -12.62 -12.63 -42.61
N GLU A 545 -12.97 -11.72 -41.70
CA GLU A 545 -12.56 -10.31 -41.73
C GLU A 545 -11.22 -10.04 -40.99
N ASP A 546 -10.69 -11.00 -40.23
CA ASP A 546 -9.42 -10.82 -39.53
C ASP A 546 -8.22 -11.30 -40.37
N GLU A 547 -7.36 -10.37 -40.77
CA GLU A 547 -5.99 -10.70 -41.18
C GLU A 547 -5.15 -11.08 -39.95
N TRP A 548 -5.35 -12.29 -39.43
CA TRP A 548 -4.52 -12.83 -38.36
C TRP A 548 -3.05 -12.84 -38.79
N ILE A 549 -2.19 -12.42 -37.86
CA ILE A 549 -0.74 -12.43 -38.02
C ILE A 549 -0.24 -13.83 -38.41
N ILE A 550 -0.90 -14.89 -37.89
CA ILE A 550 -0.87 -16.28 -38.36
C ILE A 550 -2.20 -16.93 -37.94
N PRO A 551 -3.04 -17.39 -38.89
CA PRO A 551 -4.26 -18.13 -38.54
C PRO A 551 -3.97 -19.32 -37.62
N ASP A 552 -4.91 -19.64 -36.73
CA ASP A 552 -4.92 -20.82 -35.83
C ASP A 552 -3.95 -20.87 -34.65
N VAL A 553 -2.82 -20.13 -34.64
CA VAL A 553 -1.82 -20.20 -33.56
C VAL A 553 -2.15 -19.25 -32.39
N LEU A 554 -2.37 -17.96 -32.69
CA LEU A 554 -2.68 -16.97 -31.66
C LEU A 554 -4.10 -17.15 -31.10
N SER A 555 -5.05 -17.62 -31.92
CA SER A 555 -6.41 -17.95 -31.48
C SER A 555 -6.43 -19.08 -30.45
N GLN A 556 -5.50 -20.03 -30.50
CA GLN A 556 -5.39 -21.15 -29.55
C GLN A 556 -4.64 -20.83 -28.26
N HIS A 557 -3.76 -19.84 -28.22
CA HIS A 557 -2.92 -19.59 -27.04
C HIS A 557 -3.11 -18.21 -26.40
N SER A 558 -3.80 -17.28 -27.07
CA SER A 558 -4.02 -15.91 -26.57
C SER A 558 -5.50 -15.49 -26.49
N SER A 559 -6.43 -16.31 -27.00
CA SER A 559 -7.87 -15.97 -27.04
C SER A 559 -8.54 -16.23 -25.69
N VAL A 560 -9.48 -15.36 -25.31
CA VAL A 560 -10.40 -15.61 -24.18
C VAL A 560 -11.36 -16.77 -24.47
N TYR A 561 -11.49 -17.16 -25.74
CA TYR A 561 -12.24 -18.32 -26.21
C TYR A 561 -11.34 -19.54 -26.44
N SER A 562 -10.05 -19.45 -26.13
CA SER A 562 -9.17 -20.61 -26.19
C SER A 562 -9.56 -21.62 -25.11
N GLN A 563 -9.57 -22.89 -25.46
CA GLN A 563 -9.76 -24.00 -24.52
C GLN A 563 -8.46 -24.38 -23.77
N THR A 564 -7.34 -23.66 -23.99
CA THR A 564 -6.03 -23.98 -23.38
C THR A 564 -5.52 -22.88 -22.45
N ASN A 565 -4.95 -23.26 -21.31
CA ASN A 565 -4.28 -22.35 -20.36
C ASN A 565 -2.78 -22.18 -20.67
N GLN A 566 -2.34 -22.42 -21.92
CA GLN A 566 -0.92 -22.49 -22.30
C GLN A 566 -0.33 -21.17 -22.80
N TRP A 567 -0.87 -20.03 -22.37
CA TRP A 567 -0.45 -18.68 -22.78
C TRP A 567 1.04 -18.40 -22.48
N TYR A 568 1.62 -19.07 -21.47
CA TYR A 568 3.02 -18.95 -21.07
C TYR A 568 4.02 -19.48 -22.12
N LEU A 569 3.56 -20.23 -23.13
CA LEU A 569 4.40 -20.72 -24.24
C LEU A 569 4.67 -19.64 -25.29
N LEU A 570 3.89 -18.55 -25.30
CA LEU A 570 4.06 -17.44 -26.25
C LEU A 570 5.26 -16.58 -25.86
N HIS A 571 6.21 -16.42 -26.78
CA HIS A 571 7.41 -15.61 -26.60
C HIS A 571 7.50 -14.54 -27.69
N TRP A 572 7.72 -13.30 -27.28
CA TRP A 572 7.85 -12.14 -28.15
C TRP A 572 9.27 -11.61 -28.12
N MET A 573 9.82 -11.39 -29.31
CA MET A 573 11.11 -10.74 -29.52
C MET A 573 10.97 -9.67 -30.59
N ILE A 574 11.76 -8.60 -30.50
CA ILE A 574 11.70 -7.48 -31.46
C ILE A 574 13.07 -7.30 -32.11
N TRP A 575 13.07 -7.11 -33.43
CA TRP A 575 14.27 -6.82 -34.20
C TRP A 575 14.02 -5.67 -35.19
N THR A 576 14.68 -4.53 -34.98
CA THR A 576 14.45 -3.30 -35.77
C THR A 576 15.66 -2.85 -36.59
N THR A 577 16.76 -3.60 -36.56
CA THR A 577 18.01 -3.27 -37.27
C THR A 577 18.20 -4.15 -38.50
N ASP A 578 19.13 -3.78 -39.39
CA ASP A 578 19.44 -4.54 -40.60
C ASP A 578 19.74 -6.03 -40.30
N PRO A 579 19.35 -6.99 -41.17
CA PRO A 579 19.64 -8.41 -40.95
C PRO A 579 21.13 -8.73 -40.77
N SER A 580 22.03 -7.94 -41.35
CA SER A 580 23.48 -8.13 -41.22
C SER A 580 24.02 -7.91 -39.80
N THR A 581 23.29 -7.20 -38.93
CA THR A 581 23.68 -6.99 -37.53
C THR A 581 23.21 -8.14 -36.62
N PHE A 582 22.48 -9.12 -37.16
CA PHE A 582 22.02 -10.29 -36.43
C PHE A 582 23.19 -11.25 -36.18
N GLN A 583 23.76 -11.18 -34.97
CA GLN A 583 24.91 -11.96 -34.54
C GLN A 583 24.58 -13.39 -34.12
N GLU A 584 25.62 -14.21 -34.02
CA GLU A 584 25.53 -15.61 -33.60
C GLU A 584 24.87 -15.78 -32.23
N ARG A 585 25.18 -14.89 -31.28
CA ARG A 585 24.59 -14.91 -29.94
C ARG A 585 23.06 -14.80 -29.95
N HIS A 586 22.46 -14.15 -30.95
CA HIS A 586 21.00 -14.01 -31.03
C HIS A 586 20.34 -15.33 -31.46
N TYR A 587 20.96 -16.07 -32.40
CA TYR A 587 20.53 -17.45 -32.70
C TYR A 587 20.61 -18.32 -31.46
N LYS A 588 21.71 -18.22 -30.70
CA LYS A 588 21.88 -18.99 -29.46
C LYS A 588 20.85 -18.59 -28.41
N THR A 589 20.53 -17.32 -28.26
CA THR A 589 19.48 -16.85 -27.35
C THR A 589 18.13 -17.49 -27.66
N ILE A 590 17.78 -17.62 -28.94
CA ILE A 590 16.55 -18.32 -29.38
C ILE A 590 16.63 -19.81 -29.07
N GLU A 591 17.75 -20.48 -29.36
CA GLU A 591 17.95 -21.90 -29.05
C GLU A 591 17.84 -22.19 -27.55
N LEU A 592 18.33 -21.29 -26.69
CA LEU A 592 18.21 -21.42 -25.23
C LEU A 592 16.75 -21.47 -24.76
N VAL A 593 15.83 -20.75 -25.42
CA VAL A 593 14.39 -20.84 -25.09
C VAL A 593 13.88 -22.25 -25.38
N TRP A 594 14.16 -22.78 -26.58
CA TRP A 594 13.70 -24.11 -26.98
C TRP A 594 14.41 -25.27 -26.31
N ALA A 595 15.67 -25.10 -25.87
CA ALA A 595 16.36 -26.09 -25.06
C ALA A 595 15.56 -26.35 -23.78
N HIS A 596 15.07 -25.29 -23.14
CA HIS A 596 14.31 -25.37 -21.89
C HIS A 596 12.81 -25.63 -22.08
N THR A 597 12.22 -25.10 -23.16
CA THR A 597 10.79 -25.20 -23.49
C THR A 597 10.63 -25.50 -24.99
N PRO A 598 10.78 -26.76 -25.42
CA PRO A 598 10.82 -27.12 -26.86
C PRO A 598 9.56 -26.73 -27.63
N ASN A 599 8.40 -26.74 -26.96
CA ASN A 599 7.11 -26.35 -27.52
C ASN A 599 6.82 -24.84 -27.42
N ALA A 600 7.81 -24.00 -27.05
CA ALA A 600 7.65 -22.56 -27.04
C ALA A 600 7.42 -22.01 -28.46
N ILE A 601 6.55 -21.00 -28.56
CA ILE A 601 6.17 -20.35 -29.81
C ILE A 601 6.79 -18.96 -29.82
N ILE A 602 7.73 -18.73 -30.72
CA ILE A 602 8.50 -17.48 -30.79
C ILE A 602 7.99 -16.60 -31.93
N PHE A 603 7.60 -15.38 -31.62
CA PHE A 603 7.27 -14.35 -32.59
C PHE A 603 8.39 -13.30 -32.62
N VAL A 604 9.01 -13.16 -33.79
CA VAL A 604 10.01 -12.13 -34.05
C VAL A 604 9.34 -11.00 -34.82
N VAL A 605 9.02 -9.92 -34.10
CA VAL A 605 8.38 -8.73 -34.63
C VAL A 605 9.44 -7.79 -35.20
N THR A 606 9.36 -7.50 -36.50
CA THR A 606 10.47 -6.85 -37.22
C THR A 606 10.01 -6.03 -38.41
N ASN A 607 10.78 -5.03 -38.82
CA ASN A 607 10.59 -4.29 -40.07
C ASN A 607 11.72 -4.54 -41.08
N THR A 608 12.66 -5.45 -40.77
CA THR A 608 13.89 -5.65 -41.54
C THR A 608 14.16 -7.10 -41.93
N LEU A 609 13.78 -8.09 -41.10
CA LEU A 609 14.04 -9.49 -41.41
C LEU A 609 13.03 -10.05 -42.43
N PRO A 610 13.48 -10.90 -43.38
CA PRO A 610 12.60 -11.59 -44.32
C PRO A 610 11.81 -12.72 -43.65
N ASN A 611 10.64 -13.05 -44.20
CA ASN A 611 9.75 -14.10 -43.66
C ASN A 611 10.39 -15.50 -43.56
N GLN A 612 11.43 -15.75 -44.36
CA GLN A 612 12.13 -17.03 -44.45
C GLN A 612 13.39 -17.11 -43.56
N PHE A 613 13.66 -16.08 -42.75
CA PHE A 613 14.92 -15.95 -42.01
C PHE A 613 15.21 -17.14 -41.07
N PHE A 614 14.17 -17.77 -40.52
CA PHE A 614 14.28 -18.88 -39.56
C PHE A 614 13.75 -20.23 -40.11
N ASP A 615 13.76 -20.42 -41.44
CA ASP A 615 13.23 -21.64 -42.08
C ASP A 615 13.86 -22.93 -41.56
N GLU A 616 15.15 -22.91 -41.27
CA GLU A 616 15.85 -24.10 -40.79
C GLU A 616 15.32 -24.56 -39.43
N TYR A 617 14.96 -23.66 -38.52
CA TYR A 617 14.33 -24.02 -37.24
C TYR A 617 12.93 -24.61 -37.47
N ARG A 618 12.14 -24.03 -38.37
CA ARG A 618 10.80 -24.53 -38.74
C ARG A 618 10.85 -25.94 -39.33
N LYS A 619 11.84 -26.23 -40.19
CA LYS A 619 12.07 -27.58 -40.74
C LYS A 619 12.31 -28.64 -39.65
N HIS A 620 12.85 -28.24 -38.50
CA HIS A 620 13.10 -29.10 -37.35
C HIS A 620 11.90 -29.15 -36.37
N GLY A 621 10.76 -28.55 -36.72
CA GLY A 621 9.52 -28.56 -35.94
C GLY A 621 9.39 -27.45 -34.91
N TYR A 622 10.39 -26.58 -34.77
CA TYR A 622 10.32 -25.47 -33.83
C TYR A 622 9.42 -24.34 -34.36
N GLN A 623 8.62 -23.76 -33.48
CA GLN A 623 7.65 -22.74 -33.84
C GLN A 623 8.26 -21.34 -33.72
N ILE A 624 8.70 -20.79 -34.84
CA ILE A 624 9.17 -19.40 -34.94
C ILE A 624 8.55 -18.70 -36.13
N HIS A 625 8.13 -17.47 -35.92
CA HIS A 625 7.39 -16.70 -36.89
C HIS A 625 7.88 -15.27 -36.98
N VAL A 626 8.20 -14.85 -38.20
CA VAL A 626 8.60 -13.48 -38.51
C VAL A 626 7.35 -12.67 -38.79
N ILE A 627 7.12 -11.62 -37.99
CA ILE A 627 5.97 -10.75 -38.12
C ILE A 627 6.43 -9.37 -38.57
N ASN A 628 6.21 -9.07 -39.85
CA ASN A 628 6.58 -7.77 -40.37
C ASN A 628 5.65 -6.65 -39.86
N PHE A 629 6.22 -5.47 -39.63
CA PHE A 629 5.45 -4.27 -39.30
C PHE A 629 6.03 -3.02 -39.96
N ASP A 630 5.14 -2.09 -40.28
CA ASP A 630 5.42 -0.73 -40.72
C ASP A 630 4.30 0.18 -40.22
N GLN A 631 4.35 1.48 -40.55
CA GLN A 631 3.33 2.44 -40.13
C GLN A 631 1.91 2.02 -40.57
N GLU A 632 1.75 1.51 -41.80
CA GLU A 632 0.46 1.14 -42.36
C GLU A 632 -0.09 -0.12 -41.68
N LEU A 633 0.75 -1.15 -41.51
CA LEU A 633 0.41 -2.39 -40.85
C LEU A 633 0.07 -2.19 -39.37
N ILE A 634 0.79 -1.33 -38.65
CA ILE A 634 0.49 -0.99 -37.25
C ILE A 634 -0.92 -0.37 -37.16
N LEU A 635 -1.25 0.57 -38.05
CA LEU A 635 -2.56 1.22 -38.08
C LEU A 635 -3.67 0.25 -38.49
N LYS A 636 -3.44 -0.55 -39.52
CA LYS A 636 -4.38 -1.56 -40.03
C LYS A 636 -4.70 -2.61 -38.95
N ARG A 637 -3.70 -3.09 -38.23
CA ARG A 637 -3.84 -4.07 -37.13
C ARG A 637 -4.32 -3.46 -35.81
N GLN A 638 -4.55 -2.14 -35.78
CA GLN A 638 -4.92 -1.41 -34.56
C GLN A 638 -3.94 -1.64 -33.40
N TRP A 639 -2.65 -1.66 -33.70
CA TRP A 639 -1.56 -1.76 -32.71
C TRP A 639 -1.28 -0.41 -32.04
N PHE A 640 -2.35 0.25 -31.58
CA PHE A 640 -2.34 1.42 -30.71
C PHE A 640 -3.15 1.17 -29.44
N LEU A 641 -2.80 1.90 -28.38
CA LEU A 641 -3.32 1.74 -27.03
C LEU A 641 -4.33 2.84 -26.65
N GLY A 642 -4.33 3.95 -27.38
CA GLY A 642 -5.20 5.10 -27.17
C GLY A 642 -4.95 6.20 -28.19
N ILE A 643 -5.37 7.42 -27.87
CA ILE A 643 -5.27 8.57 -28.79
C ILE A 643 -3.83 9.06 -28.95
N ASN A 644 -3.01 9.04 -27.89
CA ASN A 644 -1.65 9.57 -27.92
C ASN A 644 -0.73 8.63 -28.70
N SER A 645 -0.81 7.31 -28.46
CA SER A 645 -0.06 6.32 -29.26
C SER A 645 -0.48 6.33 -30.72
N LYS A 646 -1.78 6.46 -31.02
CA LYS A 646 -2.25 6.58 -32.41
C LYS A 646 -1.69 7.82 -33.10
N ASN A 647 -1.70 8.97 -32.43
CA ASN A 647 -1.11 10.20 -32.96
C ASN A 647 0.41 10.07 -33.13
N TRP A 648 1.10 9.43 -32.19
CA TRP A 648 2.53 9.15 -32.28
C TRP A 648 2.88 8.30 -33.52
N ILE A 649 2.06 7.28 -33.83
CA ILE A 649 2.21 6.46 -35.04
C ILE A 649 1.90 7.27 -36.31
N LEU A 650 0.86 8.11 -36.31
CA LEU A 650 0.54 8.97 -37.46
C LEU A 650 1.69 9.94 -37.78
N ASP A 651 2.38 10.42 -36.76
CA ASP A 651 3.57 11.27 -36.85
C ASP A 651 4.88 10.49 -37.13
N TRP A 652 4.83 9.25 -37.63
CA TRP A 652 6.01 8.38 -37.82
C TRP A 652 7.25 9.09 -38.40
N LYS A 653 7.09 9.84 -39.49
CA LYS A 653 8.18 10.57 -40.19
C LYS A 653 8.88 11.62 -39.32
N LYS A 654 8.18 12.17 -38.32
CA LYS A 654 8.76 13.10 -37.34
C LYS A 654 9.66 12.34 -36.37
N TRP A 655 9.18 11.21 -35.86
CA TRP A 655 9.87 10.42 -34.83
C TRP A 655 11.01 9.58 -35.39
N GLU A 656 10.93 9.16 -36.65
CA GLU A 656 11.99 8.42 -37.36
C GLU A 656 13.33 9.16 -37.34
N LYS A 657 13.30 10.50 -37.27
CA LYS A 657 14.49 11.36 -37.18
C LYS A 657 15.06 11.49 -35.76
N ALA A 658 14.37 10.99 -34.74
CA ALA A 658 14.82 11.09 -33.35
C ALA A 658 15.99 10.14 -33.06
N GLN A 659 16.90 10.57 -32.19
CA GLN A 659 18.15 9.86 -31.89
C GLN A 659 17.95 8.41 -31.42
N TYR A 660 16.88 8.15 -30.66
CA TYR A 660 16.62 6.84 -30.05
C TYR A 660 15.38 6.15 -30.62
N PHE A 661 14.93 6.53 -31.82
CA PHE A 661 13.70 5.99 -32.41
C PHE A 661 13.60 4.46 -32.45
N PRO A 662 14.65 3.69 -32.84
CA PRO A 662 14.55 2.22 -32.83
C PRO A 662 14.30 1.63 -31.45
N TYR A 663 14.80 2.29 -30.38
CA TYR A 663 14.57 1.87 -28.99
C TYR A 663 13.16 2.22 -28.55
N TYR A 664 12.67 3.43 -28.88
CA TYR A 664 11.28 3.82 -28.61
C TYR A 664 10.29 2.87 -29.29
N LEU A 665 10.58 2.49 -30.54
CA LEU A 665 9.76 1.55 -31.27
C LEU A 665 9.75 0.17 -30.61
N ALA A 666 10.89 -0.33 -30.12
CA ALA A 666 10.96 -1.59 -29.40
C ALA A 666 10.24 -1.55 -28.04
N ASP A 667 10.40 -0.47 -27.26
CA ASP A 667 9.72 -0.26 -25.98
C ASP A 667 8.19 -0.13 -26.15
N TYR A 668 7.77 0.55 -27.22
CA TYR A 668 6.38 0.65 -27.60
C TYR A 668 5.80 -0.71 -28.00
N MET A 669 6.46 -1.41 -28.92
CA MET A 669 5.98 -2.67 -29.46
C MET A 669 5.90 -3.76 -28.39
N ARG A 670 6.88 -3.88 -27.49
CA ARG A 670 6.82 -4.88 -26.40
C ARG A 670 5.62 -4.67 -25.47
N SER A 671 5.27 -3.41 -25.22
CA SER A 671 4.12 -3.03 -24.39
C SER A 671 2.80 -3.35 -25.09
N VAL A 672 2.69 -3.05 -26.39
CA VAL A 672 1.51 -3.38 -27.21
C VAL A 672 1.28 -4.88 -27.28
N LEU A 673 2.35 -5.65 -27.51
CA LEU A 673 2.26 -7.11 -27.66
C LEU A 673 1.80 -7.78 -26.36
N LEU A 674 2.40 -7.42 -25.23
CA LEU A 674 1.98 -7.94 -23.92
C LEU A 674 0.56 -7.49 -23.57
N TYR A 675 0.20 -6.23 -23.80
CA TYR A 675 -1.14 -5.71 -23.54
C TYR A 675 -2.21 -6.46 -24.35
N LYS A 676 -2.02 -6.63 -25.66
CA LYS A 676 -3.04 -7.21 -26.55
C LYS A 676 -3.07 -8.73 -26.55
N TYR A 677 -1.91 -9.38 -26.43
CA TYR A 677 -1.78 -10.83 -26.64
C TYR A 677 -1.24 -11.60 -25.44
N GLY A 678 -0.61 -10.94 -24.46
CA GLY A 678 0.02 -11.59 -23.32
C GLY A 678 1.24 -12.43 -23.72
N GLY A 679 1.66 -13.35 -22.86
CA GLY A 679 2.85 -14.18 -23.05
C GLY A 679 4.10 -13.60 -22.37
N MET A 680 5.27 -14.04 -22.82
CA MET A 680 6.58 -13.60 -22.34
C MET A 680 7.24 -12.70 -23.38
N TYR A 681 7.69 -11.51 -22.98
CA TYR A 681 8.60 -10.70 -23.78
C TYR A 681 10.04 -10.93 -23.30
N MET A 682 10.95 -11.09 -24.25
CA MET A 682 12.39 -11.16 -23.98
C MET A 682 13.16 -10.36 -25.04
N ASP A 683 14.09 -9.52 -24.59
CA ASP A 683 15.09 -8.97 -25.51
C ASP A 683 15.96 -10.11 -26.07
N MET A 684 16.45 -9.95 -27.31
CA MET A 684 17.28 -10.97 -27.98
C MET A 684 18.69 -11.14 -27.39
N ASP A 685 18.97 -10.48 -26.27
CA ASP A 685 20.20 -10.54 -25.49
C ASP A 685 19.95 -11.07 -24.06
N ALA A 686 18.76 -11.62 -23.78
CA ALA A 686 18.41 -12.27 -22.52
C ALA A 686 18.57 -13.81 -22.62
N LEU A 687 19.68 -14.34 -22.12
CA LEU A 687 20.02 -15.76 -22.17
C LEU A 687 19.25 -16.54 -21.10
N TRP A 688 18.44 -17.52 -21.51
CA TRP A 688 17.68 -18.38 -20.60
C TRP A 688 18.54 -19.48 -19.97
N ILE A 689 18.52 -19.60 -18.65
CA ILE A 689 19.24 -20.63 -17.90
C ILE A 689 18.30 -21.68 -17.32
N ARG A 690 17.05 -21.29 -17.02
CA ARG A 690 16.01 -22.18 -16.49
C ARG A 690 14.63 -21.55 -16.63
N VAL A 691 13.60 -22.41 -16.64
CA VAL A 691 12.20 -21.97 -16.68
C VAL A 691 11.72 -21.47 -15.31
N PRO A 692 10.74 -20.55 -15.26
CA PRO A 692 10.08 -20.17 -14.02
C PRO A 692 9.35 -21.39 -13.42
N PRO A 693 9.32 -21.54 -12.10
CA PRO A 693 8.77 -22.74 -11.44
C PRO A 693 7.24 -22.86 -11.53
N ASP A 694 6.56 -21.74 -11.78
CA ASP A 694 5.11 -21.62 -11.88
C ASP A 694 4.76 -21.08 -13.27
N ASN A 695 3.95 -21.81 -14.04
CA ASN A 695 3.54 -21.43 -15.38
C ASN A 695 2.54 -20.25 -15.38
N ASP A 696 1.80 -20.06 -14.29
CA ASP A 696 0.80 -18.99 -14.16
C ASP A 696 1.36 -17.68 -13.61
N MET A 697 2.64 -17.66 -13.20
CA MET A 697 3.25 -16.49 -12.59
C MET A 697 3.41 -15.32 -13.59
N GLU A 698 2.85 -14.16 -13.25
CA GLU A 698 3.02 -12.90 -13.99
C GLU A 698 4.06 -12.02 -13.30
N PHE A 699 5.06 -11.56 -14.04
CA PHE A 699 6.23 -10.93 -13.43
C PHE A 699 6.97 -9.94 -14.33
N ILE A 700 7.71 -9.06 -13.65
CA ILE A 700 8.76 -8.19 -14.20
C ILE A 700 9.97 -8.23 -13.27
N GLY A 701 11.19 -8.19 -13.81
CA GLY A 701 12.39 -8.08 -12.97
C GLY A 701 12.66 -6.67 -12.48
N SER A 702 13.42 -6.55 -11.40
CA SER A 702 14.00 -5.30 -10.94
C SER A 702 15.52 -5.26 -11.13
N ASP A 703 16.10 -4.08 -11.18
CA ASP A 703 17.55 -3.83 -11.20
C ASP A 703 17.83 -2.52 -10.45
N PHE A 704 19.09 -2.13 -10.28
CA PHE A 704 19.47 -0.96 -9.49
C PHE A 704 20.22 0.09 -10.32
N SER A 705 19.86 1.36 -10.16
CA SER A 705 20.64 2.50 -10.67
C SER A 705 21.42 3.16 -9.54
N SER A 706 22.72 3.37 -9.74
CA SER A 706 23.58 4.12 -8.82
C SER A 706 23.62 5.62 -9.12
N VAL A 707 22.92 6.08 -10.16
CA VAL A 707 22.92 7.49 -10.60
C VAL A 707 21.94 8.29 -9.74
N SER A 708 22.43 9.33 -9.06
CA SER A 708 21.60 10.15 -8.16
C SER A 708 20.40 10.81 -8.85
N ALA A 709 20.53 11.17 -10.13
CA ALA A 709 19.43 11.73 -10.91
C ALA A 709 18.30 10.73 -11.18
N ASP A 710 18.56 9.42 -11.05
CA ASP A 710 17.57 8.39 -11.30
C ASP A 710 16.66 8.11 -10.09
N LEU A 711 17.12 8.47 -8.88
CA LEU A 711 16.39 8.24 -7.63
C LEU A 711 15.01 8.90 -7.58
N GLU A 712 14.79 9.94 -8.38
CA GLU A 712 13.49 10.61 -8.50
C GLU A 712 12.42 9.65 -9.04
N TRP A 713 12.79 8.77 -9.97
CA TRP A 713 11.87 7.93 -10.72
C TRP A 713 11.95 6.43 -10.39
N THR A 714 12.94 5.99 -9.61
CA THR A 714 13.05 4.63 -9.07
C THR A 714 11.96 4.32 -8.04
N LEU A 715 11.64 3.05 -7.82
CA LEU A 715 10.63 2.59 -6.87
C LEU A 715 10.93 3.02 -5.43
N ASP A 716 12.21 3.05 -5.06
CA ASP A 716 12.69 3.36 -3.71
C ASP A 716 13.94 4.26 -3.73
N THR A 717 14.43 4.58 -2.54
CA THR A 717 15.67 5.36 -2.32
C THR A 717 16.95 4.59 -2.60
N ASN A 718 16.87 3.26 -2.80
CA ASN A 718 18.01 2.40 -3.11
C ASN A 718 18.29 2.35 -4.63
N GLY A 719 17.47 3.02 -5.43
CA GLY A 719 17.63 3.08 -6.87
C GLY A 719 17.01 1.90 -7.62
N THR A 720 16.08 1.15 -6.99
CA THR A 720 15.41 0.02 -7.64
C THR A 720 14.55 0.51 -8.80
N TYR A 721 14.79 0.00 -10.01
CA TYR A 721 13.97 0.27 -11.18
C TYR A 721 13.54 -1.03 -11.87
N LEU A 722 12.62 -0.93 -12.83
CA LEU A 722 12.08 -2.06 -13.56
C LEU A 722 12.58 -2.05 -15.02
N PRO A 723 13.61 -2.86 -15.35
CA PRO A 723 13.96 -3.09 -16.74
C PRO A 723 12.82 -3.86 -17.42
N ASN A 724 12.39 -3.37 -18.57
CA ASN A 724 11.35 -3.98 -19.39
C ASN A 724 11.93 -4.97 -20.42
N GLY A 725 13.09 -5.58 -20.13
CA GLY A 725 13.79 -6.48 -21.04
C GLY A 725 13.36 -7.94 -20.96
N VAL A 726 12.79 -8.35 -19.82
CA VAL A 726 12.18 -9.67 -19.62
C VAL A 726 10.92 -9.49 -18.78
N MET A 727 9.77 -9.88 -19.33
CA MET A 727 8.46 -9.67 -18.71
C MET A 727 7.52 -10.82 -19.09
N ARG A 728 6.64 -11.25 -18.20
CA ARG A 728 5.60 -12.24 -18.54
C ARG A 728 4.25 -11.84 -17.94
N PHE A 729 3.25 -11.72 -18.80
CA PHE A 729 1.91 -11.23 -18.42
C PHE A 729 0.83 -11.90 -19.26
N ARG A 730 -0.35 -12.10 -18.67
CA ARG A 730 -1.58 -12.33 -19.42
C ARG A 730 -1.95 -11.03 -20.16
N LYS A 731 -2.78 -11.12 -21.19
CA LYS A 731 -3.25 -9.93 -21.90
C LYS A 731 -4.18 -9.10 -21.02
N GLY A 732 -4.27 -7.80 -21.30
CA GLY A 732 -5.23 -6.90 -20.69
C GLY A 732 -4.70 -6.03 -19.54
N TRP A 733 -3.45 -6.18 -19.09
CA TRP A 733 -2.90 -5.30 -18.05
C TRP A 733 -2.90 -3.83 -18.47
N ALA A 734 -3.84 -3.06 -17.92
CA ALA A 734 -4.08 -1.64 -18.22
C ALA A 734 -2.83 -0.77 -17.99
N MET A 735 -1.94 -1.22 -17.10
CA MET A 735 -0.61 -0.62 -16.88
C MET A 735 0.11 -0.29 -18.20
N PHE A 736 0.17 -1.22 -19.15
CA PHE A 736 0.87 -1.02 -20.42
C PHE A 736 0.25 0.09 -21.27
N ARG A 737 -1.09 0.18 -21.30
CA ARG A 737 -1.81 1.28 -21.96
C ARG A 737 -1.54 2.59 -21.25
N GLU A 738 -1.76 2.63 -19.93
CA GLU A 738 -1.69 3.85 -19.13
C GLU A 738 -0.29 4.48 -19.16
N PHE A 739 0.79 3.73 -18.93
CA PHE A 739 2.12 4.36 -18.90
C PHE A 739 2.56 4.83 -20.29
N ILE A 740 2.21 4.12 -21.36
CA ILE A 740 2.52 4.53 -22.74
C ILE A 740 1.73 5.78 -23.11
N GLU A 741 0.42 5.79 -22.91
CA GLU A 741 -0.44 6.94 -23.24
C GLU A 741 -0.04 8.19 -22.45
N ASN A 742 0.33 8.04 -21.16
CA ASN A 742 0.81 9.14 -20.34
C ASN A 742 2.19 9.64 -20.80
N THR A 743 3.09 8.74 -21.17
CA THR A 743 4.44 9.10 -21.64
C THR A 743 4.41 9.79 -23.00
N LEU A 744 3.51 9.39 -23.89
CA LEU A 744 3.34 9.94 -25.24
C LEU A 744 2.44 11.20 -25.29
N SER A 745 2.00 11.74 -24.14
CA SER A 745 1.28 13.01 -24.06
C SER A 745 2.13 14.21 -24.57
N GLU A 746 1.54 15.42 -24.63
CA GLU A 746 2.01 16.60 -25.38
C GLU A 746 3.48 17.03 -25.19
N SER A 747 4.23 16.48 -24.24
CA SER A 747 5.62 16.79 -23.93
C SER A 747 6.61 15.59 -23.97
N PHE A 748 6.50 14.64 -24.91
CA PHE A 748 7.47 13.54 -25.02
C PHE A 748 8.88 14.03 -25.47
N PRO A 749 9.93 13.84 -24.66
CA PRO A 749 11.28 14.34 -24.98
C PRO A 749 12.01 13.43 -25.98
N THR A 750 12.41 13.99 -27.13
CA THR A 750 13.16 13.27 -28.18
C THR A 750 14.58 12.84 -27.78
N SER A 751 15.11 13.37 -26.68
CA SER A 751 16.48 13.13 -26.19
C SER A 751 16.56 12.13 -25.04
N CYS A 752 15.44 11.60 -24.54
CA CYS A 752 15.44 10.73 -23.38
C CYS A 752 15.44 9.25 -23.77
N PHE A 753 16.56 8.55 -23.62
CA PHE A 753 16.71 7.15 -24.02
C PHE A 753 15.72 6.19 -23.34
N ASN A 754 15.53 6.30 -22.02
CA ASN A 754 14.76 5.33 -21.23
C ASN A 754 13.33 5.76 -20.90
N CYS A 755 12.85 6.89 -21.44
CA CYS A 755 11.56 7.48 -21.05
C CYS A 755 10.35 6.63 -21.43
N LEU A 756 10.34 6.02 -22.63
CA LEU A 756 9.22 5.18 -23.07
C LEU A 756 9.30 3.73 -22.55
N GLY A 757 10.47 3.30 -22.08
CA GLY A 757 10.70 1.97 -21.54
C GLY A 757 10.83 1.96 -20.01
N PRO A 758 12.01 1.63 -19.44
CA PRO A 758 12.18 1.42 -18.01
C PRO A 758 11.71 2.58 -17.13
N ARG A 759 11.97 3.84 -17.51
CA ARG A 759 11.58 5.00 -16.70
C ARG A 759 10.07 5.20 -16.68
N GLY A 760 9.40 5.00 -17.81
CA GLY A 760 7.95 5.15 -17.93
C GLY A 760 7.21 4.13 -17.08
N ILE A 761 7.54 2.85 -17.25
CA ILE A 761 6.91 1.76 -16.48
C ILE A 761 7.25 1.85 -14.99
N THR A 762 8.49 2.17 -14.62
CA THR A 762 8.89 2.30 -13.20
C THR A 762 8.13 3.43 -12.51
N LYS A 763 7.94 4.59 -13.17
CA LYS A 763 7.13 5.70 -12.62
C LYS A 763 5.68 5.31 -12.41
N TYR A 764 5.10 4.57 -13.36
CA TYR A 764 3.72 4.11 -13.23
C TYR A 764 3.57 3.09 -12.10
N VAL A 765 4.48 2.11 -12.03
CA VAL A 765 4.48 1.11 -10.95
C VAL A 765 4.73 1.78 -9.61
N LYS A 766 5.68 2.71 -9.47
CA LYS A 766 5.91 3.47 -8.22
C LYS A 766 4.63 4.10 -7.66
N LYS A 767 3.77 4.64 -8.53
CA LYS A 767 2.50 5.27 -8.13
C LYS A 767 1.43 4.24 -7.74
N ASN A 768 1.46 3.05 -8.34
CA ASN A 768 0.39 2.05 -8.26
C ASN A 768 0.87 0.69 -7.70
N GLN A 769 2.04 0.63 -7.05
CA GLN A 769 2.74 -0.63 -6.77
C GLN A 769 1.88 -1.57 -5.94
N LYS A 770 1.34 -1.06 -4.82
CA LYS A 770 0.47 -1.82 -3.93
C LYS A 770 -0.74 -2.41 -4.68
N LEU A 771 -1.39 -1.60 -5.51
CA LEU A 771 -2.54 -2.03 -6.33
C LEU A 771 -2.15 -3.15 -7.31
N LEU A 772 -1.02 -3.01 -7.99
CA LEU A 772 -0.57 -4.00 -8.97
C LEU A 772 -0.13 -5.31 -8.31
N GLU A 773 0.62 -5.25 -7.20
CA GLU A 773 1.08 -6.42 -6.43
C GLU A 773 -0.09 -7.17 -5.79
N GLU A 774 -1.10 -6.46 -5.25
CA GLU A 774 -2.34 -7.06 -4.72
C GLU A 774 -3.14 -7.80 -5.81
N ASN A 775 -2.98 -7.42 -7.08
CA ASN A 775 -3.61 -8.05 -8.23
C ASN A 775 -2.70 -9.06 -8.97
N GLY A 776 -1.59 -9.48 -8.36
CA GLY A 776 -0.78 -10.61 -8.83
C GLY A 776 0.50 -10.25 -9.58
N LEU A 777 0.83 -8.95 -9.75
CA LEU A 777 2.13 -8.54 -10.30
C LEU A 777 3.24 -8.97 -9.34
N LYS A 778 4.20 -9.79 -9.80
CA LYS A 778 5.41 -10.08 -9.05
C LYS A 778 6.60 -9.29 -9.58
N ILE A 779 7.17 -8.43 -8.74
CA ILE A 779 8.45 -7.76 -9.00
C ILE A 779 9.57 -8.68 -8.49
N LEU A 780 10.30 -9.31 -9.42
CA LEU A 780 11.36 -10.25 -9.09
C LEU A 780 12.64 -9.49 -8.72
N PRO A 781 13.37 -9.91 -7.67
CA PRO A 781 14.64 -9.28 -7.33
C PRO A 781 15.67 -9.46 -8.45
N ASN A 782 16.58 -8.50 -8.58
CA ASN A 782 17.56 -8.44 -9.66
C ASN A 782 18.30 -9.75 -9.93
N ARG A 783 18.75 -10.45 -8.88
CA ARG A 783 19.47 -11.72 -9.01
C ARG A 783 18.73 -12.80 -9.82
N ILE A 784 17.41 -12.72 -9.98
CA ILE A 784 16.63 -13.70 -10.74
C ILE A 784 16.82 -13.51 -12.24
N LEU A 785 16.69 -12.29 -12.76
CA LEU A 785 16.71 -12.03 -14.21
C LEU A 785 17.96 -11.25 -14.67
N TYR A 786 18.55 -10.50 -13.75
CA TYR A 786 19.68 -9.58 -13.92
C TYR A 786 20.77 -9.87 -12.86
N PRO A 787 21.39 -11.08 -12.86
CA PRO A 787 22.41 -11.47 -11.87
C PRO A 787 23.70 -10.63 -11.92
N ARG A 788 23.88 -9.86 -12.99
CA ARG A 788 24.91 -8.84 -13.15
C ARG A 788 24.28 -7.61 -13.77
N ASP A 789 24.66 -6.44 -13.26
CA ASP A 789 24.29 -5.17 -13.85
C ASP A 789 25.03 -4.92 -15.18
N TYR A 790 24.62 -3.87 -15.89
CA TYR A 790 25.17 -3.51 -17.20
C TYR A 790 26.66 -3.11 -17.20
N ILE A 791 27.26 -2.85 -16.02
CA ILE A 791 28.68 -2.53 -15.86
C ILE A 791 29.48 -3.83 -15.76
N GLN A 792 29.03 -4.74 -14.90
CA GLN A 792 29.71 -6.00 -14.58
C GLN A 792 29.45 -7.10 -15.61
N ILE A 793 28.40 -7.00 -16.42
CA ILE A 793 28.03 -8.04 -17.39
C ILE A 793 29.15 -8.41 -18.36
N VAL A 794 30.01 -7.45 -18.68
CA VAL A 794 31.15 -7.61 -19.59
C VAL A 794 32.12 -8.68 -19.08
N ASP A 795 32.23 -8.87 -17.77
CA ASP A 795 33.14 -9.85 -17.18
C ASP A 795 32.68 -11.28 -17.46
N LEU A 796 31.37 -11.51 -17.66
CA LEU A 796 30.86 -12.83 -18.04
C LEU A 796 31.17 -13.23 -19.50
N LEU A 797 31.64 -12.28 -20.33
CA LEU A 797 32.08 -12.53 -21.70
C LEU A 797 33.58 -12.85 -21.80
N LYS A 798 34.35 -12.63 -20.73
CA LYS A 798 35.80 -12.87 -20.69
C LYS A 798 36.11 -14.29 -20.22
N SER A 799 37.20 -14.85 -20.73
CA SER A 799 37.68 -16.17 -20.31
C SER A 799 38.08 -16.14 -18.84
N ASP A 800 37.58 -17.11 -18.07
CA ASP A 800 37.87 -17.21 -16.63
C ASP A 800 38.00 -18.71 -16.22
N PRO A 801 39.10 -19.12 -15.57
CA PRO A 801 39.25 -20.49 -15.05
C PRO A 801 38.12 -20.94 -14.11
N ILE A 802 37.45 -20.02 -13.41
CA ILE A 802 36.33 -20.33 -12.51
C ILE A 802 34.94 -20.18 -13.16
N ALA A 803 34.87 -19.92 -14.48
CA ALA A 803 33.61 -19.67 -15.18
C ALA A 803 32.58 -20.81 -15.00
N SER A 804 33.02 -22.07 -14.95
CA SER A 804 32.12 -23.21 -14.71
C SER A 804 31.48 -23.19 -13.32
N GLN A 805 32.23 -22.75 -12.30
CA GLN A 805 31.74 -22.64 -10.92
C GLN A 805 30.79 -21.45 -10.79
N GLU A 806 31.11 -20.34 -11.45
CA GLU A 806 30.25 -19.16 -11.47
C GLU A 806 28.93 -19.44 -12.21
N LEU A 807 28.95 -20.18 -13.31
CA LEU A 807 27.72 -20.60 -14.01
C LEU A 807 26.82 -21.47 -13.10
N GLN A 808 27.40 -22.42 -12.36
CA GLN A 808 26.66 -23.23 -11.38
C GLN A 808 26.10 -22.39 -10.23
N LYS A 809 26.80 -21.34 -9.81
CA LYS A 809 26.32 -20.41 -8.79
C LYS A 809 25.14 -19.58 -9.30
N ILE A 810 25.24 -19.07 -10.53
CA ILE A 810 24.17 -18.29 -11.17
C ILE A 810 22.91 -19.16 -11.33
N GLU A 811 23.01 -20.40 -11.81
CA GLU A 811 21.82 -21.25 -12.03
C GLU A 811 21.00 -21.56 -10.77
N LYS A 812 21.64 -21.58 -9.59
CA LYS A 812 20.95 -21.79 -8.31
C LYS A 812 19.94 -20.69 -7.99
N GLU A 813 20.19 -19.47 -8.45
CA GLU A 813 19.39 -18.29 -8.08
C GLU A 813 18.72 -17.61 -9.27
N SER A 814 19.23 -17.79 -10.49
CA SER A 814 18.86 -17.00 -11.66
C SER A 814 18.16 -17.83 -12.74
N TRP A 815 17.20 -17.19 -13.41
CA TRP A 815 16.48 -17.72 -14.57
C TRP A 815 17.09 -17.27 -15.89
N SER A 816 17.72 -16.10 -15.89
CA SER A 816 18.36 -15.55 -17.09
C SER A 816 19.62 -14.74 -16.79
N ILE A 817 20.42 -14.53 -17.83
CA ILE A 817 21.50 -13.53 -17.88
C ILE A 817 21.15 -12.53 -18.99
N HIS A 818 20.90 -11.27 -18.64
CA HIS A 818 20.73 -10.20 -19.62
C HIS A 818 22.08 -9.62 -20.02
N LEU A 819 22.42 -9.63 -21.32
CA LEU A 819 23.73 -9.18 -21.80
C LEU A 819 23.83 -7.67 -22.02
N TYR A 820 22.72 -6.92 -21.99
CA TYR A 820 22.67 -5.49 -22.30
C TYR A 820 23.39 -5.16 -23.61
N GLY A 821 22.80 -5.50 -24.76
CA GLY A 821 23.43 -5.47 -26.09
C GLY A 821 24.06 -4.13 -26.48
N LYS A 822 23.56 -3.01 -25.94
CA LYS A 822 24.21 -1.69 -26.08
C LYS A 822 25.67 -1.68 -25.57
N SER A 823 25.96 -2.43 -24.51
CA SER A 823 27.27 -2.54 -23.84
C SER A 823 28.10 -3.72 -24.36
N THR A 824 27.48 -4.77 -24.87
CA THR A 824 28.16 -6.05 -25.18
C THR A 824 28.17 -6.47 -26.65
N ASN A 825 27.34 -5.87 -27.52
CA ASN A 825 27.26 -6.31 -28.92
C ASN A 825 28.57 -6.12 -29.70
N SER A 826 29.39 -5.13 -29.34
CA SER A 826 30.71 -4.92 -29.96
C SER A 826 31.84 -5.76 -29.34
N LYS A 827 31.54 -6.60 -28.34
CA LYS A 827 32.53 -7.39 -27.60
C LYS A 827 32.41 -8.87 -27.95
N LEU A 828 33.54 -9.53 -28.17
CA LEU A 828 33.58 -10.96 -28.43
C LEU A 828 33.22 -11.74 -27.15
N ILE A 829 32.52 -12.85 -27.31
CA ILE A 829 32.38 -13.86 -26.26
C ILE A 829 33.64 -14.73 -26.33
N GLU A 830 34.51 -14.61 -25.33
CA GLU A 830 35.77 -15.36 -25.28
C GLU A 830 35.52 -16.82 -24.92
N GLU A 831 36.29 -17.72 -25.51
CA GLU A 831 36.24 -19.14 -25.18
C GLU A 831 36.61 -19.38 -23.71
N GLY A 832 35.80 -20.19 -23.01
CA GLY A 832 35.95 -20.45 -21.58
C GLY A 832 35.32 -19.39 -20.68
N SER A 833 34.62 -18.40 -21.24
CA SER A 833 33.80 -17.45 -20.46
C SER A 833 32.50 -18.10 -19.95
N VAL A 834 31.83 -17.47 -18.98
CA VAL A 834 30.54 -17.96 -18.46
C VAL A 834 29.49 -18.04 -19.57
N VAL A 835 29.43 -17.03 -20.43
CA VAL A 835 28.49 -16.99 -21.56
C VAL A 835 28.84 -18.03 -22.63
N ASP A 836 30.12 -18.25 -22.94
CA ASP A 836 30.56 -19.31 -23.86
C ASP A 836 30.13 -20.69 -23.35
N LEU A 837 30.38 -20.98 -22.07
CA LEU A 837 29.98 -22.24 -21.44
C LEU A 837 28.46 -22.44 -21.46
N LEU A 838 27.69 -21.40 -21.18
CA LEU A 838 26.23 -21.43 -21.21
C LEU A 838 25.69 -21.72 -22.63
N ILE A 839 26.18 -20.99 -23.63
CA ILE A 839 25.79 -21.18 -25.03
C ILE A 839 26.16 -22.58 -25.51
N LYS A 840 27.41 -23.02 -25.27
CA LYS A 840 27.87 -24.37 -25.65
C LYS A 840 27.04 -25.46 -24.98
N LYS A 841 26.55 -25.23 -23.75
CA LYS A 841 25.73 -26.19 -23.01
C LYS A 841 24.33 -26.38 -23.61
N PHE A 842 23.72 -25.31 -24.13
CA PHE A 842 22.30 -25.32 -24.57
C PHE A 842 22.07 -25.15 -26.08
N SER A 843 23.13 -25.06 -26.87
CA SER A 843 23.03 -24.99 -28.34
C SER A 843 22.33 -26.23 -28.90
N LEU A 844 21.40 -26.04 -29.83
CA LEU A 844 20.71 -27.14 -30.53
C LEU A 844 21.48 -27.64 -31.77
N ASP A 845 22.48 -26.87 -32.20
CA ASP A 845 23.31 -27.08 -33.40
C ASP A 845 22.47 -27.19 -34.69
N ILE A 846 21.41 -26.39 -34.78
CA ILE A 846 20.59 -26.32 -35.99
C ILE A 846 21.32 -25.42 -36.99
N PRO A 847 21.47 -25.83 -38.26
CA PRO A 847 22.06 -24.97 -39.28
C PRO A 847 21.28 -23.67 -39.44
N HIS A 848 21.98 -22.55 -39.58
CA HIS A 848 21.40 -21.25 -39.89
C HIS A 848 22.33 -20.45 -40.80
N SER A 849 21.86 -19.29 -41.26
CA SER A 849 22.67 -18.41 -42.11
C SER A 849 23.91 -17.93 -41.35
N PRO A 850 25.07 -17.76 -42.02
CA PRO A 850 26.28 -17.21 -41.40
C PRO A 850 26.00 -15.86 -40.75
N ALA A 851 26.47 -15.68 -39.51
CA ALA A 851 26.26 -14.48 -38.71
C ALA A 851 27.60 -13.96 -38.18
N PRO A 852 27.74 -12.64 -37.95
CA PRO A 852 28.92 -12.10 -37.29
C PRO A 852 28.95 -12.45 -35.79
N LEU A 853 30.16 -12.55 -35.23
CA LEU A 853 30.35 -12.82 -33.79
C LEU A 853 30.23 -11.56 -32.91
N VAL A 854 30.44 -10.40 -33.53
CA VAL A 854 30.37 -9.07 -32.92
C VAL A 854 29.73 -8.09 -33.89
N LYS A 855 29.18 -7.00 -33.37
CA LYS A 855 28.61 -5.90 -34.15
C LYS A 855 29.64 -5.35 -35.14
N ASP A 856 29.20 -5.09 -36.36
CA ASP A 856 30.01 -4.59 -37.49
C ASP A 856 31.12 -5.57 -37.96
N GLY A 857 31.12 -6.81 -37.44
CA GLY A 857 31.97 -7.89 -37.92
C GLY A 857 31.49 -8.49 -39.24
N LYS A 858 32.36 -9.27 -39.89
CA LYS A 858 31.97 -10.07 -41.06
C LYS A 858 31.28 -11.37 -40.60
N PRO A 859 30.29 -11.88 -41.36
CA PRO A 859 29.70 -13.19 -41.08
C PRO A 859 30.78 -14.29 -41.01
N ASP A 860 30.68 -15.17 -40.03
CA ASP A 860 31.59 -16.31 -39.93
C ASP A 860 31.18 -17.42 -40.90
N TYR A 861 31.91 -17.51 -42.01
CA TYR A 861 31.73 -18.58 -43.01
C TYR A 861 32.52 -19.85 -42.67
N LYS A 862 33.34 -19.83 -41.61
CA LYS A 862 34.18 -20.97 -41.20
C LYS A 862 33.48 -21.89 -40.21
N SER A 863 32.55 -21.36 -39.41
CA SER A 863 31.72 -22.15 -38.51
C SER A 863 30.70 -22.98 -39.30
N LYS A 864 31.03 -24.23 -39.61
CA LYS A 864 30.03 -25.21 -40.05
C LYS A 864 29.38 -25.81 -38.79
N PRO A 865 28.04 -25.84 -38.68
CA PRO A 865 27.36 -26.54 -37.61
C PRO A 865 27.83 -28.00 -37.59
N SER A 866 28.26 -28.50 -36.42
CA SER A 866 28.55 -29.92 -36.27
C SER A 866 27.24 -30.68 -36.37
N LEU A 867 27.09 -31.51 -37.42
CA LEU A 867 25.92 -32.36 -37.63
C LEU A 867 25.93 -33.62 -36.75
N SER A 868 26.85 -33.72 -35.78
CA SER A 868 26.95 -34.85 -34.87
C SER A 868 25.67 -34.98 -34.04
N PHE A 869 24.97 -36.12 -34.20
CA PHE A 869 23.80 -36.44 -33.41
C PHE A 869 24.23 -36.84 -31.98
N ASN A 870 24.02 -35.93 -31.03
CA ASN A 870 24.42 -36.11 -29.63
C ASN A 870 23.22 -36.02 -28.71
N LEU A 871 23.23 -36.78 -27.62
CA LEU A 871 22.27 -36.69 -26.52
C LEU A 871 22.95 -35.99 -25.35
N GLU A 872 22.50 -34.78 -25.05
CA GLU A 872 23.03 -33.96 -23.96
C GLU A 872 22.23 -34.16 -22.68
N GLY A 873 22.94 -34.05 -21.56
CA GLY A 873 22.35 -34.04 -20.23
C GLY A 873 23.42 -34.05 -19.15
N PRO A 874 23.03 -34.18 -17.88
CA PRO A 874 23.96 -34.22 -16.76
C PRO A 874 24.64 -35.59 -16.69
N LYS A 875 25.96 -35.64 -16.52
CA LYS A 875 26.66 -36.90 -16.15
C LYS A 875 26.39 -37.29 -14.70
N LYS A 876 26.18 -36.29 -13.84
CA LYS A 876 25.85 -36.44 -12.43
C LYS A 876 24.62 -35.60 -12.12
N TYR A 877 23.61 -36.20 -11.52
CA TYR A 877 22.38 -35.55 -11.11
C TYR A 877 22.16 -35.76 -9.61
N GLN A 878 21.79 -34.70 -8.91
CA GLN A 878 21.40 -34.79 -7.50
C GLN A 878 19.88 -34.68 -7.41
N PHE A 879 19.24 -35.69 -6.84
CA PHE A 879 17.80 -35.68 -6.63
C PHE A 879 17.42 -34.68 -5.54
N VAL A 880 16.38 -33.89 -5.79
CA VAL A 880 15.83 -32.91 -4.85
C VAL A 880 14.37 -33.25 -4.57
N SER A 881 14.03 -33.48 -3.31
CA SER A 881 12.66 -33.79 -2.88
C SER A 881 11.85 -32.52 -2.58
N THR A 882 10.53 -32.61 -2.75
CA THR A 882 9.57 -31.51 -2.46
C THR A 882 9.52 -31.12 -0.98
N ALA A 883 9.84 -32.03 -0.05
CA ALA A 883 9.85 -31.75 1.38
C ALA A 883 11.09 -30.93 1.82
N ALA A 884 12.20 -31.03 1.09
CA ALA A 884 13.41 -30.26 1.37
C ALA A 884 13.34 -28.80 0.88
N THR A 885 12.29 -28.45 0.15
CA THR A 885 12.12 -27.12 -0.48
C THR A 885 11.50 -26.08 0.46
N GLU A 886 11.10 -26.45 1.69
CA GLU A 886 10.42 -25.56 2.63
C GLU A 886 11.32 -24.50 3.28
N LYS A 887 12.65 -24.59 3.19
CA LYS A 887 13.56 -23.64 3.87
C LYS A 887 14.26 -22.62 2.97
N PHE A 888 14.40 -22.86 1.67
CA PHE A 888 15.03 -21.92 0.75
C PHE A 888 14.39 -22.03 -0.64
N THR A 889 13.98 -20.88 -1.19
CA THR A 889 13.65 -20.61 -2.62
C THR A 889 12.19 -20.78 -3.08
N GLN A 890 11.40 -19.70 -2.96
CA GLN A 890 10.21 -19.48 -3.81
C GLN A 890 10.54 -19.45 -5.33
N TYR A 891 11.84 -19.37 -5.68
CA TYR A 891 12.34 -19.11 -7.04
C TYR A 891 13.32 -20.17 -7.59
N SER A 892 13.61 -21.26 -6.86
CA SER A 892 14.45 -22.37 -7.38
C SER A 892 13.61 -23.65 -7.44
N GLY A 893 13.51 -24.21 -8.65
CA GLY A 893 12.60 -25.29 -8.98
C GLY A 893 13.35 -26.50 -9.53
N SER A 894 13.61 -27.50 -8.70
CA SER A 894 13.70 -28.87 -9.22
C SER A 894 12.50 -29.60 -8.65
N LEU A 895 11.45 -29.73 -9.46
CA LEU A 895 10.19 -30.35 -9.05
C LEU A 895 10.37 -31.86 -9.01
N ASN A 896 10.52 -32.42 -7.80
CA ASN A 896 10.39 -33.85 -7.49
C ASN A 896 10.93 -34.79 -8.59
N GLY A 897 12.21 -34.62 -8.94
CA GLY A 897 12.92 -35.46 -9.91
C GLY A 897 12.79 -35.07 -11.39
N GLN A 898 12.23 -33.90 -11.72
CA GLN A 898 12.31 -33.33 -13.06
C GLN A 898 13.72 -32.78 -13.33
N PHE A 899 14.21 -32.98 -14.56
CA PHE A 899 15.44 -32.40 -15.06
C PHE A 899 15.20 -30.96 -15.52
N GLN A 900 15.82 -29.99 -14.84
CA GLN A 900 15.67 -28.55 -15.13
C GLN A 900 17.04 -27.83 -15.06
N GLY A 901 17.08 -26.60 -15.59
CA GLY A 901 18.28 -25.76 -15.58
C GLY A 901 19.45 -26.41 -16.32
N LEU A 902 20.64 -26.46 -15.70
CA LEU A 902 21.82 -27.10 -16.28
C LEU A 902 21.68 -28.63 -16.47
N ASN A 903 20.61 -29.23 -15.95
CA ASN A 903 20.35 -30.67 -15.95
C ASN A 903 19.36 -31.14 -17.03
N ILE A 904 18.82 -30.25 -17.87
CA ILE A 904 17.88 -30.66 -18.94
C ILE A 904 18.51 -31.69 -19.88
N ILE A 905 17.67 -32.50 -20.52
CA ILE A 905 18.07 -33.59 -21.41
C ILE A 905 17.46 -33.34 -22.78
N PHE A 906 18.30 -33.30 -23.81
CA PHE A 906 17.85 -33.00 -25.17
C PHE A 906 18.87 -33.51 -26.21
N ILE A 907 18.43 -33.68 -27.45
CA ILE A 907 19.30 -34.01 -28.58
C ILE A 907 19.80 -32.76 -29.30
N ARG A 908 21.04 -32.81 -29.77
CA ARG A 908 21.73 -31.80 -30.59
C ARG A 908 22.08 -32.34 -31.97
N GLY A 909 22.09 -31.47 -32.98
CA GLY A 909 22.36 -31.85 -34.36
C GLY A 909 21.37 -32.88 -34.91
N GLY A 910 21.79 -33.68 -35.90
CA GLY A 910 20.96 -34.69 -36.54
C GLY A 910 20.12 -34.20 -37.73
N PRO A 911 19.40 -35.11 -38.40
CA PRO A 911 18.58 -34.77 -39.56
C PRO A 911 17.29 -34.05 -39.17
N TYR A 912 16.80 -33.15 -40.04
CA TYR A 912 15.50 -32.49 -39.85
C TYR A 912 14.31 -33.42 -40.13
N LYS A 913 14.49 -34.40 -41.02
CA LYS A 913 13.47 -35.38 -41.39
C LYS A 913 13.82 -36.71 -40.71
N ILE A 914 12.95 -37.16 -39.82
CA ILE A 914 13.10 -38.41 -39.08
C ILE A 914 11.88 -39.26 -39.39
N ASN A 915 12.06 -40.50 -39.86
CA ASN A 915 10.93 -41.38 -40.13
C ASN A 915 10.43 -42.07 -38.87
N GLN A 916 11.35 -42.45 -37.97
CA GLN A 916 11.02 -43.07 -36.70
C GLN A 916 12.07 -42.70 -35.63
N ALA A 917 11.61 -42.35 -34.43
CA ALA A 917 12.47 -42.21 -33.27
C ALA A 917 12.02 -43.11 -32.13
N THR A 918 12.98 -43.77 -31.47
CA THR A 918 12.77 -44.58 -30.27
C THR A 918 13.59 -44.00 -29.13
N ILE A 919 12.94 -43.69 -28.01
CA ILE A 919 13.56 -43.27 -26.76
C ILE A 919 13.42 -44.38 -25.75
N ASN A 920 14.56 -44.96 -25.35
CA ASN A 920 14.64 -45.93 -24.27
C ASN A 920 15.27 -45.25 -23.07
N ALA A 921 14.61 -45.37 -21.92
CA ALA A 921 15.14 -44.91 -20.65
C ALA A 921 15.01 -46.05 -19.64
N SER A 922 16.01 -46.25 -18.79
CA SER A 922 15.96 -47.19 -17.67
C SER A 922 16.67 -46.65 -16.44
N ALA A 923 16.17 -46.97 -15.25
CA ALA A 923 16.82 -46.71 -13.98
C ALA A 923 17.16 -48.04 -13.30
N GLN A 924 18.34 -48.18 -12.68
CA GLN A 924 18.75 -49.45 -12.07
C GLN A 924 17.91 -49.78 -10.82
N ASN A 925 17.67 -48.80 -9.95
CA ASN A 925 16.98 -49.00 -8.66
C ASN A 925 15.69 -48.18 -8.52
N GLY A 926 15.61 -47.03 -9.18
CA GLY A 926 14.47 -46.13 -9.17
C GLY A 926 13.45 -46.40 -10.27
N LYS A 927 12.54 -45.46 -10.45
CA LYS A 927 11.52 -45.46 -11.49
C LYS A 927 11.60 -44.18 -12.30
N ILE A 928 11.18 -44.26 -13.55
CA ILE A 928 11.15 -43.16 -14.50
C ILE A 928 9.81 -43.10 -15.22
N SER A 929 9.43 -41.90 -15.63
CA SER A 929 8.17 -41.66 -16.35
C SER A 929 8.31 -40.45 -17.27
N PHE A 930 7.59 -40.45 -18.39
CA PHE A 930 7.33 -39.24 -19.17
C PHE A 930 6.04 -38.59 -18.64
N ASN A 931 6.11 -37.31 -18.28
CA ASN A 931 5.04 -36.56 -17.58
C ASN A 931 4.78 -37.03 -16.14
N LEU A 932 4.35 -36.11 -15.26
CA LEU A 932 4.13 -36.37 -13.83
C LEU A 932 3.03 -37.40 -13.52
N HIS A 933 2.09 -37.63 -14.44
CA HIS A 933 0.86 -38.41 -14.21
C HIS A 933 0.86 -39.83 -14.82
N SER A 934 1.92 -40.25 -15.51
CA SER A 934 2.01 -41.62 -16.03
C SER A 934 2.65 -42.56 -15.01
N GLY A 935 2.26 -43.85 -15.04
CA GLY A 935 2.79 -44.87 -14.12
C GLY A 935 4.30 -45.02 -14.28
N ALA A 936 5.05 -44.77 -13.20
CA ALA A 936 6.51 -44.84 -13.23
C ALA A 936 6.99 -46.31 -13.27
N LEU A 937 7.88 -46.63 -14.20
CA LEU A 937 8.45 -47.97 -14.43
C LEU A 937 9.97 -47.95 -14.29
N SER A 938 10.61 -49.10 -14.09
CA SER A 938 12.07 -49.21 -14.08
C SER A 938 12.69 -49.03 -15.47
N GLU A 939 11.94 -49.37 -16.52
CA GLU A 939 12.32 -49.20 -17.92
C GLU A 939 11.10 -48.72 -18.72
N ILE A 940 11.31 -47.74 -19.60
CA ILE A 940 10.32 -47.21 -20.53
C ILE A 940 10.92 -47.13 -21.93
N SER A 941 10.13 -47.53 -22.92
CA SER A 941 10.47 -47.38 -24.33
C SER A 941 9.31 -46.70 -25.04
N MET A 942 9.57 -45.59 -25.72
CA MET A 942 8.59 -44.87 -26.50
C MET A 942 9.06 -44.74 -27.94
N THR A 943 8.20 -45.13 -28.89
CA THR A 943 8.46 -44.98 -30.32
C THR A 943 7.49 -43.97 -30.91
N ILE A 944 8.03 -42.98 -31.63
CA ILE A 944 7.26 -41.94 -32.30
C ILE A 944 7.50 -42.10 -33.81
N ASN A 945 6.41 -42.11 -34.57
CA ASN A 945 6.46 -42.17 -36.03
C ASN A 945 6.46 -40.75 -36.61
N GLN A 946 7.36 -40.50 -37.55
CA GLN A 946 7.59 -39.21 -38.20
C GLN A 946 7.76 -38.01 -37.25
N PRO A 947 8.56 -38.13 -36.17
CA PRO A 947 8.74 -37.03 -35.23
C PRO A 947 9.57 -35.91 -35.83
N THR A 948 9.32 -34.68 -35.38
CA THR A 948 10.29 -33.59 -35.53
C THR A 948 11.32 -33.62 -34.41
N LYS A 949 12.42 -32.86 -34.56
CA LYS A 949 13.42 -32.70 -33.49
C LYS A 949 12.80 -32.07 -32.24
N MET A 950 11.88 -31.12 -32.44
CA MET A 950 11.10 -30.50 -31.36
C MET A 950 10.31 -31.55 -30.57
N ASP A 951 9.62 -32.49 -31.23
CA ASP A 951 8.82 -33.53 -30.55
C ASP A 951 9.69 -34.43 -29.65
N ILE A 952 10.87 -34.82 -30.15
CA ILE A 952 11.83 -35.64 -29.40
C ILE A 952 12.33 -34.88 -28.18
N ASN A 953 12.74 -33.62 -28.36
CA ASN A 953 13.23 -32.78 -27.26
C ASN A 953 12.13 -32.46 -26.24
N ASN A 954 10.88 -32.27 -26.67
CA ASN A 954 9.73 -32.08 -25.80
C ASN A 954 9.49 -33.31 -24.92
N LEU A 955 9.58 -34.51 -25.49
CA LEU A 955 9.45 -35.76 -24.74
C LEU A 955 10.60 -35.96 -23.76
N LEU A 956 11.85 -35.71 -24.15
CA LEU A 956 13.02 -35.82 -23.27
C LEU A 956 12.94 -34.85 -22.07
N ASN A 957 12.52 -33.60 -22.30
CA ASN A 957 12.32 -32.62 -21.22
C ASN A 957 11.16 -32.97 -20.26
N SER A 958 10.27 -33.88 -20.65
CA SER A 958 9.18 -34.39 -19.79
C SER A 958 9.60 -35.56 -18.89
N LEU A 959 10.85 -36.04 -19.00
CA LEU A 959 11.36 -37.15 -18.21
C LEU A 959 11.46 -36.78 -16.72
N VAL A 960 10.93 -37.65 -15.87
CA VAL A 960 10.96 -37.50 -14.41
C VAL A 960 11.54 -38.77 -13.79
N TYR A 961 12.48 -38.62 -12.87
CA TYR A 961 13.08 -39.70 -12.07
C TYR A 961 12.50 -39.74 -10.66
N ARG A 962 12.18 -40.94 -10.15
CA ARG A 962 11.67 -41.16 -8.80
C ARG A 962 12.46 -42.26 -8.10
N PRO A 963 13.16 -41.98 -6.99
CA PRO A 963 13.84 -43.02 -6.22
C PRO A 963 12.84 -43.97 -5.56
N ASN A 964 13.28 -45.18 -5.20
CA ASN A 964 12.47 -46.09 -4.38
C ASN A 964 12.38 -45.59 -2.92
N GLU A 965 11.36 -46.06 -2.18
CA GLU A 965 11.08 -45.57 -0.82
C GLU A 965 12.24 -45.79 0.17
N HIS A 966 13.01 -46.86 0.01
CA HIS A 966 14.12 -47.18 0.90
C HIS A 966 15.30 -46.22 0.67
N THR A 967 15.71 -46.04 -0.58
CA THR A 967 16.79 -45.10 -0.96
C THR A 967 16.41 -43.65 -0.70
N GLN A 968 15.12 -43.31 -0.73
CA GLN A 968 14.65 -41.97 -0.36
C GLN A 968 14.80 -41.68 1.15
N LYS A 969 14.76 -42.71 2.01
CA LYS A 969 14.95 -42.57 3.47
C LYS A 969 16.43 -42.58 3.85
N GLU A 970 17.18 -43.56 3.38
CA GLU A 970 18.58 -43.78 3.82
C GLU A 970 19.61 -43.03 2.97
N GLY A 971 19.17 -42.47 1.84
CA GLY A 971 20.06 -41.94 0.83
C GLY A 971 20.70 -43.06 -0.01
N GLY A 972 21.32 -42.71 -1.13
CA GLY A 972 22.01 -43.70 -1.95
C GLY A 972 22.37 -43.19 -3.34
N LYS A 973 22.65 -44.15 -4.23
CA LYS A 973 23.04 -43.90 -5.63
C LYS A 973 22.19 -44.74 -6.56
N ASP A 974 21.91 -44.19 -7.74
CA ASP A 974 21.26 -44.88 -8.85
C ASP A 974 21.91 -44.48 -10.18
N THR A 975 21.63 -45.20 -11.24
CA THR A 975 22.09 -44.87 -12.60
C THR A 975 20.92 -44.92 -13.56
N ILE A 976 20.75 -43.83 -14.33
CA ILE A 976 19.78 -43.75 -15.42
C ILE A 976 20.52 -43.93 -16.75
N ASN A 977 20.07 -44.87 -17.58
CA ASN A 977 20.58 -45.06 -18.93
C ASN A 977 19.52 -44.59 -19.92
N LEU A 978 19.91 -43.67 -20.81
CA LEU A 978 19.08 -43.13 -21.87
C LEU A 978 19.70 -43.47 -23.22
N LYS A 979 18.89 -43.94 -24.15
CA LYS A 979 19.26 -44.16 -25.54
C LYS A 979 18.18 -43.58 -26.45
N VAL A 980 18.60 -42.69 -27.34
CA VAL A 980 17.74 -42.16 -28.40
C VAL A 980 18.26 -42.69 -29.73
N THR A 981 17.38 -43.35 -30.48
CA THR A 981 17.64 -43.82 -31.84
C THR A 981 16.70 -43.08 -32.78
N CYS A 982 17.22 -42.45 -33.83
CA CYS A 982 16.46 -41.76 -34.87
C CYS A 982 16.93 -42.26 -36.22
N ASP A 983 16.15 -43.11 -36.89
CA ASP A 983 16.56 -43.81 -38.11
C ASP A 983 17.96 -44.47 -37.93
N ASP A 984 18.98 -44.03 -38.70
CA ASP A 984 20.36 -44.55 -38.63
C ASP A 984 21.22 -43.90 -37.53
N TYR A 985 20.71 -42.89 -36.82
CA TYR A 985 21.43 -42.17 -35.79
C TYR A 985 21.10 -42.72 -34.41
N SER A 986 22.10 -42.85 -33.54
CA SER A 986 21.85 -43.20 -32.14
C SER A 986 22.81 -42.50 -31.20
N ALA A 987 22.32 -42.10 -30.03
CA ALA A 987 23.11 -41.50 -28.97
C ALA A 987 22.66 -42.04 -27.61
N THR A 988 23.61 -42.17 -26.69
CA THR A 988 23.40 -42.71 -25.34
C THR A 988 23.91 -41.75 -24.28
N LEU A 989 23.20 -41.67 -23.16
CA LEU A 989 23.56 -40.86 -22.00
C LEU A 989 23.38 -41.70 -20.73
N ASN A 990 24.43 -41.79 -19.92
CA ASN A 990 24.38 -42.41 -18.60
C ASN A 990 24.48 -41.30 -17.54
N ILE A 991 23.54 -41.31 -16.59
CA ILE A 991 23.42 -40.30 -15.54
C ILE A 991 23.60 -40.99 -14.18
N ASP A 992 24.65 -40.61 -13.47
CA ASP A 992 24.85 -41.02 -12.07
C ASP A 992 23.99 -40.17 -11.16
N VAL A 993 23.00 -40.78 -10.50
CA VAL A 993 22.06 -40.09 -9.61
C VAL A 993 22.49 -40.26 -8.16
N THR A 994 22.59 -39.14 -7.44
CA THR A 994 22.82 -39.12 -5.98
C THR A 994 21.53 -38.72 -5.27
N ILE A 995 21.13 -39.50 -4.27
CA ILE A 995 19.91 -39.30 -3.50
C ILE A 995 20.32 -38.99 -2.06
N PRO A 996 20.07 -37.77 -1.55
CA PRO A 996 20.31 -37.45 -0.14
C PRO A 996 19.30 -38.17 0.76
N GLY A 997 19.75 -38.70 1.90
CA GLY A 997 18.88 -39.37 2.88
C GLY A 997 18.00 -38.38 3.65
N SER A 998 16.89 -38.86 4.23
CA SER A 998 15.91 -38.01 4.92
C SER A 998 16.46 -37.30 6.16
N GLU A 999 17.51 -37.83 6.80
CA GLU A 999 18.17 -37.17 7.94
C GLU A 999 19.04 -35.97 7.53
N ASP A 1000 19.58 -35.95 6.31
CA ASP A 1000 20.39 -34.84 5.78
C ASP A 1000 19.54 -33.69 5.22
N LEU A 1001 18.24 -33.93 4.95
CA LEU A 1001 17.30 -32.92 4.45
C LEU A 1001 16.72 -32.04 5.58
N GLY A 1002 17.02 -32.35 6.85
CA GLY A 1002 16.53 -31.64 8.04
C GLY A 1002 17.53 -30.71 8.74
N LYS A 1003 18.79 -30.65 8.32
CA LYS A 1003 19.83 -29.77 8.90
C LYS A 1003 19.93 -28.42 8.19
#